data_AF-A0A7S0NRF3-F1
#
_entry.id   AF-A0A7S0NRF3-F1
#
_cell.length_a   1.000
_cell.length_b   1.000
_cell.length_c   1.000
_cell.angle_alpha   90.00
_cell.angle_beta   90.00
_cell.angle_gamma   90.00
#
_symmetry.space_group_name_H-M   'P 1'
#
loop_
_entity.id
_entity.type
_entity.pdbx_description
1 polymer ?
#
loop_
_entity_poly.entity_id
_entity_poly.type
_entity_poly.pdbx_seq_one_letter_code
_entity_poly.pdbx_strand_id
1 'polypeptide(L)'
;LDVNVACGGDECDVANVRTVRVASAAETVYYEYLQPACVRLAFYHDAALIRTGVGVWPETIGGSTMCADPTSESAGALCCASESFCDAAAVHEFSAGVPRAFDGVDDYVDAAAAADLGGAEGMTIAAWVYRSAAGGARDVLLDFGSGEATNNVVLSWENSLTYRVFRGALPAGRSEALQMGGADVPADVWTHVAVVHAADGTASIVVDGELRASGSVWLPEAEPRSGHYIGRSHSAADPRHFGGQMRDLFVSSRALTLAQLTQLREGSCSSAPPSGGSAPRLHATNTKCPFDHVDRLFRTTGTTFDECWQTCVATGACNFFSHAATGDYEGVCLGCTSAAAAQPQSGFSFYDVNRGSPFGPPLPSIAYQAQQCEYVGERVTLATAEARCAAAGLALCDWRDGAAADNSCGYNEIHAWLGRKCTVQVQVHDDGNVGLVHIDSDYASAGTDSGHEFRVRWAGGAFPRAYDRCGGGSGCMVHGKGCLCDVDVTEATVFTDRMPTALEAEQALLMGAPDPESTDDYAECTTATCTANPGIAVFSPGGAEALTASTVFRVVFNGTRPVFLANKESTVRIADSPFSFRNPPQFMSISDPASRDAAYETEWVVDHLFHHKNVAPFVGTQLAQRLVTSNPSPRYVSAISAAFVSGTYEGIGNGSYGDLAATVAAVLLDREARSAILDYDDSFGGVREPLLALLNLMRSMEYTPRAGYEVELDGLDSALGQAAYLSPTVFNFFMPDFIPSGAATAARLHAPEAQLGTAPHLVRYLNGVASLVENGLTSCDDGFGSSAKPRNCGDAAGTADGALTWTPNATDGASVADELALLLTAGRLSSENRGLVAAAYDSPGGGIVDALEVLTFAPEFTSVGRNPPSAPRPEKQPSEGSGSVYKALVYIFLNGGA
;
A
#
# COMPACT_ATOMS: atom_id res chain seq x y z
N LEU A 1 15.61 10.88 25.70
CA LEU A 1 15.61 10.00 26.90
C LEU A 1 17.04 9.51 27.05
N ASP A 2 17.83 10.11 27.94
CA ASP A 2 19.28 9.83 28.03
C ASP A 2 19.62 8.68 28.99
N VAL A 3 18.59 7.94 29.44
CA VAL A 3 18.71 6.85 30.40
C VAL A 3 17.91 5.66 29.91
N ASN A 4 18.52 4.47 29.93
CA ASN A 4 17.86 3.21 29.61
C ASN A 4 16.69 2.97 30.58
N VAL A 5 15.52 2.66 30.03
CA VAL A 5 14.34 2.31 30.82
C VAL A 5 14.49 0.87 31.32
N ALA A 6 14.16 0.60 32.58
CA ALA A 6 14.20 -0.75 33.13
C ALA A 6 13.09 -1.61 32.51
N CYS A 7 13.44 -2.79 31.97
CA CYS A 7 12.48 -3.74 31.38
C CYS A 7 11.68 -4.47 32.47
N GLY A 8 10.37 -4.62 32.26
CA GLY A 8 9.44 -5.33 33.14
C GLY A 8 9.37 -6.85 32.92
N GLY A 9 9.93 -7.35 31.82
CA GLY A 9 9.93 -8.77 31.44
C GLY A 9 8.91 -9.07 30.33
N ASP A 10 7.78 -8.37 30.31
CA ASP A 10 6.75 -8.49 29.26
C ASP A 10 7.29 -8.05 27.88
N GLU A 11 8.31 -7.18 27.84
CA GLU A 11 8.95 -6.74 26.59
C GLU A 11 9.71 -7.87 25.88
N CYS A 12 10.06 -8.95 26.59
CA CYS A 12 10.74 -10.11 26.00
C CYS A 12 9.79 -11.01 25.20
N ASP A 13 8.47 -10.89 25.41
CA ASP A 13 7.47 -11.75 24.78
C ASP A 13 6.83 -11.10 23.53
N VAL A 14 7.11 -9.81 23.31
CA VAL A 14 6.69 -9.03 22.13
C VAL A 14 7.76 -9.12 21.05
N ALA A 15 7.35 -9.47 19.83
CA ALA A 15 8.22 -9.52 18.64
C ALA A 15 8.52 -8.12 18.08
N ASN A 16 7.53 -7.22 18.09
CA ASN A 16 7.73 -5.83 17.66
C ASN A 16 6.98 -4.81 18.52
N VAL A 17 7.69 -3.78 18.98
CA VAL A 17 7.14 -2.66 19.75
C VAL A 17 7.02 -1.42 18.86
N ARG A 18 5.79 -1.09 18.41
CA ARG A 18 5.53 0.07 17.54
C ARG A 18 5.26 1.37 18.31
N THR A 19 4.59 1.29 19.46
CA THR A 19 4.27 2.45 20.30
C THR A 19 4.51 2.13 21.77
N VAL A 20 5.27 2.98 22.45
CA VAL A 20 5.60 2.85 23.87
C VAL A 20 4.91 3.97 24.65
N ARG A 21 4.10 3.60 25.64
CA ARG A 21 3.53 4.56 26.59
C ARG A 21 4.50 4.75 27.75
N VAL A 22 5.09 5.93 27.85
CA VAL A 22 5.95 6.32 28.97
C VAL A 22 5.14 7.20 29.91
N ALA A 23 4.76 6.65 31.06
CA ALA A 23 4.05 7.38 32.11
C ALA A 23 5.01 7.83 33.21
N SER A 24 4.92 9.10 33.59
CA SER A 24 5.53 9.67 34.78
C SER A 24 4.44 10.11 35.77
N ALA A 25 4.84 10.52 36.98
CA ALA A 25 3.90 11.04 37.97
C ALA A 25 3.17 12.34 37.54
N ALA A 26 3.69 13.04 36.51
CA ALA A 26 3.16 14.32 36.04
C ALA A 26 2.48 14.25 34.65
N GLU A 27 2.91 13.32 33.78
CA GLU A 27 2.46 13.25 32.40
C GLU A 27 2.62 11.84 31.82
N THR A 28 1.74 11.49 30.88
CA THR A 28 1.85 10.30 30.03
C THR A 28 2.17 10.72 28.61
N VAL A 29 3.33 10.30 28.09
CA VAL A 29 3.79 10.58 26.73
C VAL A 29 3.87 9.27 25.95
N TYR A 30 3.44 9.28 24.69
CA TYR A 30 3.54 8.14 23.79
C TYR A 30 4.68 8.37 22.80
N TYR A 31 5.56 7.39 22.66
CA TYR A 31 6.65 7.38 21.69
C TYR A 31 6.34 6.33 20.63
N GLU A 32 6.47 6.69 19.35
CA GLU A 32 6.38 5.76 18.24
C GLU A 32 7.78 5.34 17.80
N TYR A 33 7.99 4.05 17.58
CA TYR A 33 9.20 3.56 16.93
C TYR A 33 9.12 3.88 15.43
N LEU A 34 9.97 4.81 14.99
CA LEU A 34 10.15 5.10 13.58
C LEU A 34 11.04 4.00 12.98
N GLN A 35 10.41 3.04 12.31
CA GLN A 35 11.13 2.01 11.54
C GLN A 35 12.06 2.66 10.51
N PRO A 36 13.29 2.15 10.35
CA PRO A 36 14.18 2.56 9.26
C PRO A 36 13.47 2.43 7.91
N ALA A 37 13.81 3.32 6.98
CA ALA A 37 13.27 3.29 5.62
C ALA A 37 13.66 1.96 4.95
N CYS A 38 12.69 1.05 4.82
CA CYS A 38 12.85 -0.23 4.14
C CYS A 38 11.78 -0.34 3.05
N VAL A 39 12.23 -0.64 1.83
CA VAL A 39 11.32 -0.90 0.72
C VAL A 39 10.68 -2.27 0.87
N ARG A 40 9.41 -2.36 0.52
CA ARG A 40 8.65 -3.61 0.34
C ARG A 40 8.49 -3.87 -1.15
N LEU A 41 8.27 -5.11 -1.53
CA LEU A 41 7.93 -5.43 -2.91
C LEU A 41 6.43 -5.23 -3.15
N ALA A 42 6.04 -4.85 -4.36
CA ALA A 42 4.63 -4.60 -4.69
C ALA A 42 3.79 -5.87 -4.77
N PHE A 43 4.40 -6.95 -5.27
CA PHE A 43 3.74 -8.25 -5.41
C PHE A 43 4.35 -9.24 -4.41
N TYR A 44 3.49 -10.04 -3.79
CA TYR A 44 3.88 -10.95 -2.71
C TYR A 44 3.74 -12.41 -3.15
N HIS A 45 4.68 -13.26 -2.74
CA HIS A 45 4.53 -14.70 -2.86
C HIS A 45 3.60 -15.22 -1.75
N ASP A 46 2.69 -16.14 -2.08
CA ASP A 46 1.71 -16.70 -1.13
C ASP A 46 0.96 -15.64 -0.31
N ALA A 47 0.47 -14.59 -0.97
CA ALA A 47 -0.23 -13.50 -0.30
C ALA A 47 -1.34 -14.01 0.64
N ALA A 48 -1.40 -13.43 1.84
CA ALA A 48 -2.36 -13.83 2.86
C ALA A 48 -3.32 -12.69 3.16
N LEU A 49 -4.55 -13.05 3.54
CA LEU A 49 -5.60 -12.08 3.76
C LEU A 49 -5.44 -11.49 5.16
N ILE A 50 -5.48 -10.17 5.25
CA ILE A 50 -5.58 -9.44 6.49
C ILE A 50 -6.88 -8.68 6.54
N ARG A 51 -7.39 -8.50 7.75
CA ARG A 51 -8.38 -7.47 8.05
C ARG A 51 -7.66 -6.19 8.46
N THR A 52 -8.16 -5.06 8.01
CA THR A 52 -7.68 -3.72 8.41
C THR A 52 -8.62 -3.05 9.40
N GLY A 53 -8.07 -2.20 10.27
CA GLY A 53 -8.84 -1.36 11.18
C GLY A 53 -9.57 -0.22 10.44
N VAL A 54 -10.65 0.31 11.03
CA VAL A 54 -11.47 1.36 10.43
C VAL A 54 -10.74 2.71 10.50
N GLY A 55 -10.45 3.30 9.34
CA GLY A 55 -10.01 4.70 9.26
C GLY A 55 -11.18 5.64 9.49
N VAL A 56 -11.19 6.36 10.64
CA VAL A 56 -11.83 7.66 11.01
C VAL A 56 -13.26 8.02 10.51
N TRP A 57 -13.96 7.19 9.74
CA TRP A 57 -15.30 7.50 9.22
C TRP A 57 -16.32 6.45 9.70
N PRO A 58 -17.30 6.85 10.51
CA PRO A 58 -18.31 5.94 11.03
C PRO A 58 -19.44 5.82 10.00
N GLU A 59 -19.76 4.61 9.50
CA GLU A 59 -21.15 4.20 9.20
C GLU A 59 -21.34 2.80 8.58
N THR A 60 -20.31 1.98 8.36
CA THR A 60 -20.49 0.55 8.04
C THR A 60 -19.67 -0.33 8.98
N ILE A 61 -20.36 -1.14 9.79
CA ILE A 61 -19.77 -2.12 10.70
C ILE A 61 -19.22 -3.28 9.84
N GLY A 62 -17.92 -3.22 9.54
CA GLY A 62 -17.12 -4.27 8.90
C GLY A 62 -15.71 -3.71 8.66
N GLY A 63 -14.65 -4.37 9.15
CA GLY A 63 -13.30 -3.96 8.77
C GLY A 63 -12.99 -4.48 7.38
N SER A 64 -12.42 -3.65 6.51
CA SER A 64 -12.10 -4.01 5.13
C SER A 64 -10.94 -5.01 5.05
N THR A 65 -10.99 -5.93 4.09
CA THR A 65 -9.92 -6.91 3.85
C THR A 65 -8.89 -6.42 2.82
N MET A 66 -7.64 -6.86 2.96
CA MET A 66 -6.55 -6.63 1.99
C MET A 66 -5.57 -7.79 1.95
N CYS A 67 -4.88 -7.97 0.82
CA CYS A 67 -3.71 -8.84 0.77
C CYS A 67 -2.53 -8.20 1.50
N ALA A 68 -1.72 -9.04 2.16
CA ALA A 68 -0.44 -8.66 2.73
C ALA A 68 0.62 -9.74 2.50
N ASP A 69 1.89 -9.34 2.58
CA ASP A 69 3.03 -10.25 2.51
C ASP A 69 3.13 -11.08 3.81
N PRO A 70 2.99 -12.41 3.74
CA PRO A 70 3.01 -13.29 4.92
C PRO A 70 4.34 -13.27 5.67
N THR A 71 5.43 -12.85 5.02
CA THR A 71 6.78 -12.77 5.60
C THR A 71 7.03 -11.44 6.30
N SER A 72 6.15 -10.46 6.11
CA SER A 72 6.24 -9.13 6.73
C SER A 72 5.40 -9.04 8.00
N GLU A 73 5.79 -8.16 8.92
CA GLU A 73 5.03 -7.83 10.13
C GLU A 73 3.83 -6.93 9.81
N SER A 74 2.86 -7.48 9.07
CA SER A 74 1.73 -6.72 8.53
C SER A 74 0.51 -6.68 9.44
N ALA A 75 0.31 -7.69 10.28
CA ALA A 75 -0.89 -7.80 11.12
C ALA A 75 -0.65 -8.59 12.41
N GLY A 76 -1.57 -8.47 13.38
CA GLY A 76 -1.52 -9.19 14.64
C GLY A 76 -2.10 -10.60 14.56
N ALA A 77 -1.84 -11.40 15.60
CA ALA A 77 -2.40 -12.74 15.74
C ALA A 77 -3.85 -12.66 16.24
N LEU A 78 -4.79 -13.19 15.45
CA LEU A 78 -6.19 -13.26 15.80
C LEU A 78 -6.64 -14.72 15.86
N CYS A 79 -6.81 -15.22 17.08
CA CYS A 79 -7.05 -16.62 17.33
C CYS A 79 -8.52 -16.91 17.63
N CYS A 80 -9.12 -17.78 16.83
CA CYS A 80 -10.47 -18.30 17.00
C CYS A 80 -10.43 -19.79 17.32
N ALA A 81 -11.40 -20.24 18.11
CA ALA A 81 -11.70 -21.66 18.19
C ALA A 81 -12.10 -22.14 16.78
N SER A 82 -11.52 -23.26 16.33
CA SER A 82 -11.74 -23.81 15.00
C SER A 82 -13.23 -23.80 14.61
N GLU A 83 -13.53 -23.32 13.40
CA GLU A 83 -14.89 -23.13 12.91
C GLU A 83 -15.80 -24.33 13.15
N SER A 84 -17.04 -24.03 13.56
CA SER A 84 -18.13 -24.99 13.57
C SER A 84 -18.28 -25.61 12.19
N PHE A 85 -18.45 -26.92 12.12
CA PHE A 85 -18.68 -27.67 10.88
C PHE A 85 -20.05 -27.34 10.19
N CYS A 86 -20.74 -26.31 10.64
CA CYS A 86 -22.05 -25.85 10.20
C CYS A 86 -21.87 -24.79 9.11
N ASP A 87 -21.54 -25.26 7.92
CA ASP A 87 -21.22 -24.44 6.75
C ASP A 87 -22.40 -23.55 6.30
N ALA A 88 -22.10 -22.36 5.78
CA ALA A 88 -23.07 -21.43 5.18
C ALA A 88 -23.45 -21.81 3.73
N ALA A 89 -22.67 -22.69 3.08
CA ALA A 89 -22.95 -23.22 1.73
C ALA A 89 -23.80 -24.52 1.73
N ALA A 90 -24.11 -25.07 2.91
CA ALA A 90 -24.96 -26.25 3.04
C ALA A 90 -26.44 -25.89 2.81
N VAL A 91 -27.20 -26.78 2.15
CA VAL A 91 -28.66 -26.68 2.15
C VAL A 91 -29.14 -27.05 3.55
N HIS A 92 -29.62 -26.05 4.29
CA HIS A 92 -30.33 -26.21 5.54
C HIS A 92 -31.82 -26.05 5.26
N GLU A 93 -32.54 -27.16 5.21
CA GLU A 93 -33.99 -27.15 5.05
C GLU A 93 -34.66 -27.70 6.31
N PHE A 94 -35.81 -27.10 6.65
CA PHE A 94 -36.54 -27.28 7.91
C PHE A 94 -35.81 -26.65 9.11
N SER A 95 -36.39 -25.55 9.62
CA SER A 95 -35.92 -24.88 10.84
C SER A 95 -35.82 -25.85 12.02
N ALA A 96 -34.78 -25.67 12.83
CA ALA A 96 -34.45 -26.59 13.90
C ALA A 96 -35.63 -26.89 14.83
N GLY A 97 -35.95 -28.18 14.99
CA GLY A 97 -36.96 -28.62 15.95
C GLY A 97 -38.43 -28.46 15.53
N VAL A 98 -38.72 -27.99 14.31
CA VAL A 98 -40.09 -27.98 13.76
C VAL A 98 -40.22 -29.06 12.67
N PRO A 99 -40.85 -30.22 12.96
CA PRO A 99 -41.12 -31.23 11.97
C PRO A 99 -42.01 -30.71 10.84
N ARG A 100 -41.64 -30.99 9.59
CA ARG A 100 -42.52 -30.83 8.43
C ARG A 100 -43.19 -32.16 8.12
N ALA A 101 -44.50 -32.15 7.98
CA ALA A 101 -45.28 -33.33 7.61
C ALA A 101 -45.32 -33.51 6.09
N PHE A 102 -45.34 -34.77 5.67
CA PHE A 102 -45.51 -35.21 4.30
C PHE A 102 -46.53 -36.36 4.27
N ASP A 103 -47.57 -36.24 3.47
CA ASP A 103 -48.69 -37.19 3.44
C ASP A 103 -48.43 -38.50 2.69
N GLY A 104 -47.29 -38.61 1.99
CA GLY A 104 -46.92 -39.77 1.18
C GLY A 104 -47.66 -39.86 -0.16
N VAL A 105 -48.35 -38.81 -0.59
CA VAL A 105 -49.11 -38.75 -1.84
C VAL A 105 -48.57 -37.69 -2.79
N ASP A 106 -48.50 -36.43 -2.36
CA ASP A 106 -48.06 -35.31 -3.20
C ASP A 106 -47.31 -34.19 -2.46
N ASP A 107 -47.11 -34.31 -1.14
CA ASP A 107 -46.30 -33.36 -0.38
C ASP A 107 -44.81 -33.47 -0.73
N TYR A 108 -44.19 -32.34 -1.10
CA TYR A 108 -42.75 -32.23 -1.29
C TYR A 108 -42.23 -30.81 -1.04
N VAL A 109 -40.89 -30.67 -1.04
CA VAL A 109 -40.20 -29.37 -1.06
C VAL A 109 -39.26 -29.32 -2.26
N ASP A 110 -39.26 -28.16 -2.92
CA ASP A 110 -38.27 -27.79 -3.92
C ASP A 110 -37.26 -26.87 -3.24
N ALA A 111 -36.09 -27.42 -2.88
CA ALA A 111 -35.07 -26.69 -2.14
C ALA A 111 -34.31 -25.71 -3.06
N ALA A 112 -33.74 -24.66 -2.47
CA ALA A 112 -32.82 -23.79 -3.19
C ALA A 112 -31.65 -24.60 -3.77
N ALA A 113 -31.18 -24.23 -4.97
CA ALA A 113 -30.09 -24.95 -5.62
C ALA A 113 -28.85 -24.99 -4.72
N ALA A 114 -28.41 -26.19 -4.36
CA ALA A 114 -27.12 -26.39 -3.73
C ALA A 114 -26.03 -26.03 -4.75
N ALA A 115 -24.98 -25.33 -4.32
CA ALA A 115 -23.74 -25.30 -5.11
C ALA A 115 -23.24 -26.74 -5.32
N ASP A 116 -22.56 -26.96 -6.44
CA ASP A 116 -22.12 -28.24 -7.02
C ASP A 116 -21.95 -29.39 -5.99
N LEU A 117 -22.95 -30.27 -5.87
CA LEU A 117 -22.87 -31.46 -5.02
C LEU A 117 -21.89 -32.47 -5.61
N GLY A 118 -20.91 -32.87 -4.80
CA GLY A 118 -19.82 -33.77 -5.18
C GLY A 118 -18.63 -33.00 -5.74
N GLY A 119 -17.46 -33.15 -5.13
CA GLY A 119 -16.23 -32.44 -5.48
C GLY A 119 -15.02 -33.00 -4.71
N ALA A 120 -13.89 -32.28 -4.72
CA ALA A 120 -12.64 -32.70 -4.09
C ALA A 120 -12.73 -32.92 -2.56
N GLU A 121 -13.79 -32.44 -1.92
CA GLU A 121 -14.01 -32.55 -0.46
C GLU A 121 -15.08 -33.58 -0.05
N GLY A 122 -15.75 -34.22 -1.02
CA GLY A 122 -16.80 -35.22 -0.78
C GLY A 122 -18.21 -34.63 -0.67
N MET A 123 -19.07 -35.21 0.18
CA MET A 123 -20.46 -34.77 0.43
C MET A 123 -21.03 -35.41 1.71
N THR A 124 -21.96 -34.73 2.38
CA THR A 124 -22.74 -35.31 3.51
C THR A 124 -24.22 -34.95 3.38
N ILE A 125 -25.09 -35.92 3.63
CA ILE A 125 -26.55 -35.76 3.75
C ILE A 125 -26.96 -36.28 5.12
N ALA A 126 -27.72 -35.54 5.91
CA ALA A 126 -28.24 -36.00 7.20
C ALA A 126 -29.62 -35.42 7.48
N ALA A 127 -30.50 -36.18 8.13
CA ALA A 127 -31.81 -35.70 8.55
C ALA A 127 -32.37 -36.53 9.71
N TRP A 128 -33.23 -35.91 10.52
CA TRP A 128 -34.17 -36.65 11.37
C TRP A 128 -35.41 -37.01 10.55
N VAL A 129 -35.79 -38.28 10.58
CA VAL A 129 -36.97 -38.79 9.88
C VAL A 129 -37.91 -39.55 10.82
N TYR A 130 -39.21 -39.37 10.62
CA TYR A 130 -40.27 -40.11 11.28
C TYR A 130 -41.14 -40.74 10.19
N ARG A 131 -40.94 -42.03 9.90
CA ARG A 131 -41.65 -42.70 8.81
C ARG A 131 -43.00 -43.23 9.28
N SER A 132 -44.04 -43.02 8.47
CA SER A 132 -45.39 -43.53 8.74
C SER A 132 -45.59 -45.01 8.39
N ALA A 133 -44.65 -45.62 7.63
CA ALA A 133 -44.65 -47.03 7.27
C ALA A 133 -43.23 -47.62 7.31
N ALA A 134 -43.10 -48.89 7.74
CA ALA A 134 -41.83 -49.62 7.77
C ALA A 134 -41.96 -50.96 7.05
N GLY A 135 -40.86 -51.39 6.41
CA GLY A 135 -40.80 -52.62 5.62
C GLY A 135 -41.58 -52.53 4.30
N GLY A 136 -40.88 -52.74 3.17
CA GLY A 136 -41.48 -52.87 1.83
C GLY A 136 -42.11 -51.59 1.22
N ALA A 137 -42.42 -50.56 2.02
CA ALA A 137 -42.84 -49.25 1.52
C ALA A 137 -41.70 -48.54 0.76
N ARG A 138 -42.02 -47.97 -0.41
CA ARG A 138 -41.06 -47.27 -1.28
C ARG A 138 -41.20 -45.77 -1.12
N ASP A 139 -40.37 -45.20 -0.24
CA ASP A 139 -40.37 -43.76 0.05
C ASP A 139 -39.09 -43.12 -0.48
N VAL A 140 -39.08 -41.79 -0.63
CA VAL A 140 -37.90 -41.03 -1.07
C VAL A 140 -37.66 -39.86 -0.15
N LEU A 141 -36.49 -39.82 0.50
CA LEU A 141 -36.11 -38.72 1.37
C LEU A 141 -35.75 -37.51 0.52
N LEU A 142 -34.85 -37.71 -0.45
CA LEU A 142 -34.47 -36.70 -1.42
C LEU A 142 -34.06 -37.32 -2.76
N ASP A 143 -34.22 -36.53 -3.81
CA ASP A 143 -33.80 -36.83 -5.17
C ASP A 143 -33.36 -35.50 -5.83
N PHE A 144 -32.05 -35.29 -5.89
CA PHE A 144 -31.44 -34.07 -6.45
C PHE A 144 -30.85 -34.37 -7.82
N GLY A 145 -31.32 -33.73 -8.89
CA GLY A 145 -30.91 -34.02 -10.26
C GLY A 145 -31.44 -33.00 -11.28
N SER A 146 -31.35 -33.34 -12.58
CA SER A 146 -31.88 -32.51 -13.67
C SER A 146 -32.93 -33.22 -14.52
N GLY A 147 -33.52 -34.29 -13.99
CA GLY A 147 -34.45 -35.18 -14.68
C GLY A 147 -34.35 -36.62 -14.16
N GLU A 148 -35.18 -37.51 -14.69
CA GLU A 148 -35.13 -38.94 -14.34
C GLU A 148 -33.79 -39.56 -14.80
N ALA A 149 -33.06 -40.19 -13.87
CA ALA A 149 -31.77 -40.83 -14.10
C ALA A 149 -30.71 -39.95 -14.80
N THR A 150 -30.78 -38.64 -14.59
CA THR A 150 -29.88 -37.61 -15.12
C THR A 150 -29.17 -36.89 -13.97
N ASN A 151 -27.93 -37.31 -13.66
CA ASN A 151 -27.08 -36.74 -12.60
C ASN A 151 -27.73 -36.73 -11.19
N ASN A 152 -28.61 -37.71 -10.92
CA ASN A 152 -29.33 -37.77 -9.65
C ASN A 152 -28.47 -38.26 -8.48
N VAL A 153 -28.63 -37.62 -7.34
CA VAL A 153 -28.27 -38.11 -6.01
C VAL A 153 -29.56 -38.44 -5.28
N VAL A 154 -29.77 -39.71 -4.96
CA VAL A 154 -31.05 -40.22 -4.44
C VAL A 154 -30.83 -40.91 -3.10
N LEU A 155 -31.59 -40.51 -2.09
CA LEU A 155 -31.70 -41.22 -0.82
C LEU A 155 -33.15 -41.70 -0.66
N SER A 156 -33.36 -43.01 -0.70
CA SER A 156 -34.70 -43.62 -0.76
C SER A 156 -34.77 -44.94 0.00
N TRP A 157 -35.98 -45.42 0.24
CA TRP A 157 -36.22 -46.75 0.81
C TRP A 157 -36.65 -47.74 -0.29
N GLU A 158 -35.83 -48.77 -0.49
CA GLU A 158 -36.08 -49.87 -1.44
C GLU A 158 -35.95 -51.21 -0.70
N ASN A 159 -36.88 -51.46 0.21
CA ASN A 159 -36.83 -52.48 1.29
C ASN A 159 -35.87 -52.16 2.44
N SER A 160 -34.82 -51.36 2.19
CA SER A 160 -34.03 -50.68 3.22
C SER A 160 -33.48 -49.35 2.69
N LEU A 161 -32.97 -48.50 3.60
CA LEU A 161 -32.35 -47.22 3.23
C LEU A 161 -31.23 -47.43 2.19
N THR A 162 -31.39 -46.78 1.04
CA THR A 162 -30.53 -46.93 -0.13
C THR A 162 -30.10 -45.56 -0.63
N TYR A 163 -28.78 -45.37 -0.70
CA TYR A 163 -28.14 -44.21 -1.31
C TYR A 163 -27.70 -44.56 -2.73
N ARG A 164 -28.06 -43.73 -3.74
CA ARG A 164 -27.78 -44.00 -5.15
C ARG A 164 -27.30 -42.75 -5.88
N VAL A 165 -26.32 -42.92 -6.77
CA VAL A 165 -25.79 -41.87 -7.64
C VAL A 165 -25.89 -42.29 -9.10
N PHE A 166 -26.44 -41.40 -9.94
CA PHE A 166 -26.47 -41.49 -11.39
C PHE A 166 -25.45 -40.49 -11.98
N ARG A 167 -24.80 -40.85 -13.08
CA ARG A 167 -23.90 -39.97 -13.84
C ARG A 167 -24.34 -39.87 -15.30
N GLY A 168 -24.35 -38.66 -15.84
CA GLY A 168 -24.96 -38.29 -17.13
C GLY A 168 -24.09 -38.62 -18.33
N ALA A 169 -22.76 -38.76 -18.13
CA ALA A 169 -21.82 -39.16 -19.17
C ALA A 169 -21.89 -40.66 -19.56
N LEU A 170 -22.72 -41.46 -18.88
CA LEU A 170 -22.87 -42.91 -19.11
C LEU A 170 -24.17 -43.21 -19.89
N PRO A 171 -24.27 -44.38 -20.57
CA PRO A 171 -25.52 -44.80 -21.22
C PRO A 171 -26.71 -44.69 -20.26
N ALA A 172 -27.81 -44.10 -20.75
CA ALA A 172 -28.94 -43.69 -19.93
C ALA A 172 -29.38 -44.78 -18.92
N GLY A 173 -29.44 -44.42 -17.63
CA GLY A 173 -29.96 -45.26 -16.56
C GLY A 173 -28.95 -46.06 -15.74
N ARG A 174 -27.62 -45.89 -15.92
CA ARG A 174 -26.63 -46.56 -15.07
C ARG A 174 -26.44 -45.80 -13.74
N SER A 175 -26.46 -46.53 -12.63
CA SER A 175 -26.25 -46.00 -11.28
C SER A 175 -25.41 -46.93 -10.42
N GLU A 176 -24.70 -46.39 -9.44
CA GLU A 176 -24.19 -47.14 -8.29
C GLU A 176 -25.00 -46.85 -7.04
N ALA A 177 -25.15 -47.84 -6.18
CA ALA A 177 -25.93 -47.71 -4.95
C ALA A 177 -25.26 -48.42 -3.78
N LEU A 178 -25.40 -47.82 -2.61
CA LEU A 178 -25.08 -48.40 -1.32
C LEU A 178 -26.39 -48.64 -0.57
N GLN A 179 -26.63 -49.88 -0.18
CA GLN A 179 -27.82 -50.27 0.56
C GLN A 179 -27.46 -50.61 2.01
N MET A 180 -28.28 -50.15 2.95
CA MET A 180 -28.13 -50.45 4.37
C MET A 180 -28.31 -51.95 4.64
N GLY A 181 -27.39 -52.53 5.41
CA GLY A 181 -27.51 -53.90 5.91
C GLY A 181 -28.24 -53.98 7.26
N GLY A 182 -28.86 -55.13 7.55
CA GLY A 182 -29.55 -55.38 8.82
C GLY A 182 -31.02 -54.91 8.85
N ALA A 183 -31.55 -54.66 10.04
CA ALA A 183 -32.93 -54.19 10.23
C ALA A 183 -33.11 -52.75 9.71
N ASP A 184 -34.22 -52.51 9.01
CA ASP A 184 -34.58 -51.21 8.43
C ASP A 184 -34.96 -50.17 9.51
N VAL A 185 -35.05 -48.89 9.11
CA VAL A 185 -35.52 -47.79 9.95
C VAL A 185 -36.97 -48.07 10.42
N PRO A 186 -37.24 -48.09 11.74
CA PRO A 186 -38.57 -48.39 12.27
C PRO A 186 -39.61 -47.33 11.90
N ALA A 187 -40.87 -47.76 11.78
CA ALA A 187 -42.01 -46.85 11.63
C ALA A 187 -42.33 -46.22 12.98
N ASP A 188 -42.92 -45.03 12.91
CA ASP A 188 -43.45 -44.30 14.06
C ASP A 188 -42.40 -43.95 15.13
N VAL A 189 -41.12 -43.93 14.73
CA VAL A 189 -39.97 -43.60 15.58
C VAL A 189 -39.11 -42.56 14.87
N TRP A 190 -38.70 -41.53 15.61
CA TRP A 190 -37.71 -40.57 15.11
C TRP A 190 -36.34 -41.26 15.04
N THR A 191 -35.75 -41.25 13.85
CA THR A 191 -34.45 -41.85 13.58
C THR A 191 -33.59 -40.85 12.82
N HIS A 192 -32.34 -40.69 13.24
CA HIS A 192 -31.38 -39.86 12.52
C HIS A 192 -30.68 -40.70 11.44
N VAL A 193 -30.85 -40.32 10.18
CA VAL A 193 -30.22 -40.99 9.04
C VAL A 193 -29.19 -40.07 8.42
N ALA A 194 -28.01 -40.60 8.09
CA ALA A 194 -26.97 -39.85 7.41
C ALA A 194 -26.24 -40.70 6.36
N VAL A 195 -25.81 -40.03 5.30
CA VAL A 195 -24.89 -40.54 4.27
C VAL A 195 -23.68 -39.63 4.23
N VAL A 196 -22.49 -40.21 4.40
CA VAL A 196 -21.22 -39.51 4.19
C VAL A 196 -20.53 -40.10 2.98
N HIS A 197 -20.16 -39.27 2.03
CA HIS A 197 -19.46 -39.65 0.81
C HIS A 197 -18.10 -38.96 0.80
N ALA A 198 -17.03 -39.71 1.06
CA ALA A 198 -15.67 -39.20 1.05
C ALA A 198 -15.17 -38.93 -0.38
N ALA A 199 -14.21 -38.00 -0.51
CA ALA A 199 -13.58 -37.62 -1.77
C ALA A 199 -12.83 -38.77 -2.48
N ASP A 200 -12.60 -39.89 -1.79
CA ASP A 200 -12.01 -41.10 -2.35
C ASP A 200 -13.04 -42.05 -3.00
N GLY A 201 -14.33 -41.69 -2.99
CA GLY A 201 -15.44 -42.51 -3.52
C GLY A 201 -16.02 -43.51 -2.52
N THR A 202 -15.66 -43.41 -1.23
CA THR A 202 -16.25 -44.22 -0.16
C THR A 202 -17.54 -43.57 0.34
N ALA A 203 -18.67 -44.25 0.20
CA ALA A 203 -19.94 -43.86 0.80
C ALA A 203 -20.22 -44.67 2.08
N SER A 204 -20.82 -44.05 3.08
CA SER A 204 -21.16 -44.65 4.36
C SER A 204 -22.57 -44.24 4.80
N ILE A 205 -23.39 -45.21 5.19
CA ILE A 205 -24.73 -45.01 5.77
C ILE A 205 -24.61 -45.15 7.28
N VAL A 206 -25.03 -44.11 7.99
CA VAL A 206 -25.03 -44.02 9.45
C VAL A 206 -26.47 -43.82 9.93
N VAL A 207 -26.90 -44.60 10.92
CA VAL A 207 -28.23 -44.50 11.53
C VAL A 207 -28.08 -44.36 13.03
N ASP A 208 -28.68 -43.33 13.61
CA ASP A 208 -28.56 -42.96 15.03
C ASP A 208 -27.11 -42.86 15.54
N GLY A 209 -26.17 -42.52 14.65
CA GLY A 209 -24.74 -42.41 14.95
C GLY A 209 -23.96 -43.73 14.82
N GLU A 210 -24.62 -44.84 14.49
CA GLU A 210 -23.96 -46.12 14.22
C GLU A 210 -23.77 -46.34 12.71
N LEU A 211 -22.57 -46.78 12.30
CA LEU A 211 -22.31 -47.16 10.91
C LEU A 211 -23.07 -48.44 10.55
N ARG A 212 -23.91 -48.40 9.51
CA ARG A 212 -24.76 -49.51 9.07
C ARG A 212 -24.35 -50.11 7.72
N ALA A 213 -23.70 -49.32 6.87
CA ALA A 213 -23.11 -49.79 5.62
C ALA A 213 -21.98 -48.86 5.20
N SER A 214 -20.97 -49.41 4.52
CA SER A 214 -19.90 -48.63 3.89
C SER A 214 -19.45 -49.37 2.62
N GLY A 215 -19.15 -48.64 1.56
CA GLY A 215 -18.75 -49.22 0.28
C GLY A 215 -18.42 -48.16 -0.77
N SER A 216 -17.90 -48.59 -1.91
CA SER A 216 -17.59 -47.68 -3.01
C SER A 216 -18.84 -47.33 -3.80
N VAL A 217 -19.06 -46.04 -4.03
CA VAL A 217 -20.10 -45.48 -4.90
C VAL A 217 -19.49 -44.34 -5.69
N TRP A 218 -19.92 -44.13 -6.94
CA TRP A 218 -19.53 -42.95 -7.71
C TRP A 218 -19.79 -41.64 -6.98
N LEU A 219 -18.74 -40.82 -6.81
CA LEU A 219 -18.90 -39.41 -6.43
C LEU A 219 -19.85 -38.69 -7.39
N PRO A 220 -20.81 -37.89 -6.90
CA PRO A 220 -21.66 -37.08 -7.78
C PRO A 220 -20.80 -36.14 -8.63
N GLU A 221 -21.20 -35.91 -9.88
CA GLU A 221 -20.52 -34.92 -10.74
C GLU A 221 -20.81 -33.50 -10.21
N ALA A 222 -19.76 -32.66 -10.16
CA ALA A 222 -19.80 -31.27 -9.73
C ALA A 222 -20.46 -30.38 -10.79
N GLU A 223 -21.75 -30.62 -11.05
CA GLU A 223 -22.53 -29.89 -12.05
C GLU A 223 -23.80 -29.26 -11.45
N PRO A 224 -24.24 -28.10 -11.99
CA PRO A 224 -25.51 -27.49 -11.61
C PRO A 224 -26.70 -28.41 -11.89
N ARG A 225 -27.53 -28.62 -10.86
CA ARG A 225 -28.77 -29.43 -10.95
C ARG A 225 -30.00 -28.53 -10.99
N SER A 226 -30.96 -28.89 -11.83
CA SER A 226 -32.17 -28.07 -12.08
C SER A 226 -33.36 -28.44 -11.19
N GLY A 227 -33.27 -29.50 -10.37
CA GLY A 227 -34.28 -29.89 -9.40
C GLY A 227 -33.68 -30.48 -8.12
N HIS A 228 -34.05 -29.90 -6.96
CA HIS A 228 -33.62 -30.37 -5.64
C HIS A 228 -34.82 -30.79 -4.80
N TYR A 229 -35.38 -31.96 -5.14
CA TYR A 229 -36.59 -32.43 -4.50
C TYR A 229 -36.32 -33.14 -3.17
N ILE A 230 -37.05 -32.72 -2.14
CA ILE A 230 -37.15 -33.39 -0.85
C ILE A 230 -38.57 -33.94 -0.72
N GLY A 231 -38.69 -35.23 -0.42
CA GLY A 231 -39.98 -35.90 -0.24
C GLY A 231 -40.66 -36.37 -1.54
N ARG A 232 -40.04 -36.19 -2.71
CA ARG A 232 -40.50 -36.78 -3.99
C ARG A 232 -39.34 -37.22 -4.87
N SER A 233 -39.64 -38.10 -5.84
CA SER A 233 -38.69 -38.52 -6.87
C SER A 233 -38.85 -37.75 -8.18
N HIS A 234 -37.80 -37.77 -9.01
CA HIS A 234 -37.83 -37.26 -10.38
C HIS A 234 -38.51 -38.22 -11.37
N SER A 235 -38.82 -39.47 -10.98
CA SER A 235 -39.41 -40.46 -11.88
C SER A 235 -40.89 -40.20 -12.10
N ALA A 236 -41.29 -40.07 -13.38
CA ALA A 236 -42.70 -39.96 -13.76
C ALA A 236 -43.39 -41.35 -13.79
N ALA A 237 -42.62 -42.43 -13.93
CA ALA A 237 -43.11 -43.80 -14.00
C ALA A 237 -43.34 -44.45 -12.62
N ASP A 238 -42.59 -44.02 -11.60
CA ASP A 238 -42.70 -44.47 -10.21
C ASP A 238 -42.67 -43.25 -9.27
N PRO A 239 -43.77 -42.47 -9.17
CA PRO A 239 -43.82 -41.22 -8.41
C PRO A 239 -43.86 -41.50 -6.90
N ARG A 240 -42.70 -41.85 -6.35
CA ARG A 240 -42.51 -42.07 -4.91
C ARG A 240 -42.57 -40.75 -4.18
N HIS A 241 -43.27 -40.75 -3.04
CA HIS A 241 -43.36 -39.64 -2.11
C HIS A 241 -43.01 -40.10 -0.70
N PHE A 242 -42.49 -39.21 0.13
CA PHE A 242 -42.21 -39.51 1.53
C PHE A 242 -43.49 -39.43 2.36
N GLY A 243 -43.81 -40.49 3.10
CA GLY A 243 -44.92 -40.48 4.07
C GLY A 243 -44.41 -40.40 5.50
N GLY A 244 -44.61 -39.28 6.18
CA GLY A 244 -44.15 -39.11 7.56
C GLY A 244 -43.83 -37.67 7.95
N GLN A 245 -42.80 -37.48 8.78
CA GLN A 245 -42.27 -36.17 9.14
C GLN A 245 -40.75 -36.11 8.97
N MET A 246 -40.21 -34.96 8.61
CA MET A 246 -38.76 -34.69 8.55
C MET A 246 -38.41 -33.41 9.31
N ARG A 247 -37.21 -33.36 9.89
CA ARG A 247 -36.62 -32.13 10.45
C ARG A 247 -35.10 -32.16 10.32
N ASP A 248 -34.49 -30.98 10.45
CA ASP A 248 -33.04 -30.79 10.49
C ASP A 248 -32.33 -31.43 9.28
N LEU A 249 -32.85 -31.21 8.05
CA LEU A 249 -32.22 -31.72 6.84
C LEU A 249 -30.97 -30.89 6.53
N PHE A 250 -29.83 -31.56 6.52
CA PHE A 250 -28.52 -31.00 6.27
C PHE A 250 -27.89 -31.66 5.03
N VAL A 251 -27.53 -30.85 4.04
CA VAL A 251 -26.77 -31.31 2.87
C VAL A 251 -25.55 -30.42 2.66
N SER A 252 -24.36 -31.00 2.64
CA SER A 252 -23.07 -30.32 2.57
C SER A 252 -22.20 -30.88 1.44
N SER A 253 -21.39 -30.03 0.80
CA SER A 253 -20.41 -30.37 -0.24
C SER A 253 -19.09 -30.95 0.30
N ARG A 254 -19.08 -31.40 1.56
CA ARG A 254 -17.93 -32.06 2.18
C ARG A 254 -18.31 -33.28 3.03
N ALA A 255 -17.37 -34.19 3.18
CA ALA A 255 -17.52 -35.39 4.02
C ALA A 255 -17.27 -35.08 5.50
N LEU A 256 -18.28 -35.27 6.35
CA LEU A 256 -18.15 -35.09 7.80
C LEU A 256 -17.54 -36.33 8.48
N THR A 257 -16.75 -36.09 9.52
CA THR A 257 -16.28 -37.16 10.43
C THR A 257 -17.42 -37.68 11.30
N LEU A 258 -17.27 -38.88 11.86
CA LEU A 258 -18.27 -39.45 12.77
C LEU A 258 -18.51 -38.58 14.03
N ALA A 259 -17.46 -37.89 14.50
CA ALA A 259 -17.58 -36.94 15.62
C ALA A 259 -18.42 -35.70 15.24
N GLN A 260 -18.19 -35.14 14.05
CA GLN A 260 -18.99 -34.02 13.54
C GLN A 260 -20.44 -34.44 13.23
N LEU A 261 -20.67 -35.65 12.71
CA LEU A 261 -22.02 -36.20 12.55
C LEU A 261 -22.75 -36.37 13.89
N THR A 262 -22.02 -36.76 14.93
CA THR A 262 -22.58 -36.89 16.29
C THR A 262 -23.02 -35.52 16.81
N GLN A 263 -22.19 -34.49 16.61
CA GLN A 263 -22.52 -33.10 16.94
C GLN A 263 -23.70 -32.56 16.11
N LEU A 264 -23.78 -32.90 14.81
CA LEU A 264 -24.90 -32.55 13.95
C LEU A 264 -26.22 -33.16 14.43
N ARG A 265 -26.21 -34.46 14.76
CA ARG A 265 -27.36 -35.18 15.35
C ARG A 265 -27.84 -34.53 16.65
N GLU A 266 -26.90 -33.96 17.41
CA GLU A 266 -27.13 -33.28 18.70
C GLU A 266 -27.52 -31.79 18.55
N GLY A 267 -27.61 -31.27 17.33
CA GLY A 267 -28.23 -29.97 17.03
C GLY A 267 -27.27 -28.78 16.89
N SER A 268 -25.97 -29.00 16.69
CA SER A 268 -24.96 -27.92 16.70
C SER A 268 -25.01 -26.89 15.54
N CYS A 269 -26.01 -26.94 14.64
CA CYS A 269 -26.13 -26.06 13.46
C CYS A 269 -27.43 -25.24 13.37
N SER A 270 -28.18 -25.06 14.48
CA SER A 270 -29.47 -24.35 14.48
C SER A 270 -29.39 -22.85 14.79
N SER A 271 -30.00 -21.99 13.97
CA SER A 271 -29.97 -20.52 14.13
C SER A 271 -31.16 -19.87 14.87
N ALA A 272 -32.04 -20.62 15.55
CA ALA A 272 -33.26 -20.07 16.18
C ALA A 272 -33.38 -20.29 17.71
N PRO A 273 -33.97 -19.34 18.47
CA PRO A 273 -34.29 -19.52 19.88
C PRO A 273 -35.46 -20.51 20.11
N PRO A 274 -35.58 -21.13 21.29
CA PRO A 274 -36.45 -22.28 21.53
C PRO A 274 -37.95 -21.92 21.43
N SER A 275 -38.63 -22.40 20.38
CA SER A 275 -40.09 -22.31 20.30
C SER A 275 -40.76 -23.59 20.80
N GLY A 276 -41.37 -23.50 21.98
CA GLY A 276 -42.58 -24.22 22.43
C GLY A 276 -42.62 -25.75 22.27
N GLY A 277 -42.31 -26.49 23.32
CA GLY A 277 -42.69 -27.91 23.45
C GLY A 277 -44.21 -28.09 23.52
N SER A 278 -44.70 -29.26 23.11
CA SER A 278 -46.09 -29.70 23.31
C SER A 278 -46.51 -29.69 24.79
N ALA A 279 -47.82 -29.59 25.05
CA ALA A 279 -48.38 -29.60 26.41
C ALA A 279 -47.84 -30.78 27.26
N PRO A 280 -47.54 -30.57 28.55
CA PRO A 280 -46.87 -31.55 29.38
C PRO A 280 -47.83 -32.71 29.70
N ARG A 281 -47.29 -33.93 29.70
CA ARG A 281 -48.07 -35.16 29.93
C ARG A 281 -48.05 -35.51 31.41
N LEU A 282 -49.21 -35.80 32.00
CA LEU A 282 -49.29 -36.31 33.37
C LEU A 282 -48.57 -37.68 33.45
N HIS A 283 -47.50 -37.75 34.23
CA HIS A 283 -46.69 -38.95 34.43
C HIS A 283 -47.19 -39.77 35.62
N ALA A 284 -47.45 -39.12 36.75
CA ALA A 284 -48.01 -39.76 37.95
C ALA A 284 -48.75 -38.76 38.85
N THR A 285 -49.76 -39.21 39.57
CA THR A 285 -50.43 -38.42 40.62
C THR A 285 -49.86 -38.76 42.00
N ASN A 286 -50.03 -37.86 42.98
CA ASN A 286 -49.50 -37.99 44.34
C ASN A 286 -47.98 -38.27 44.37
N THR A 287 -47.26 -37.62 43.46
CA THR A 287 -45.83 -37.83 43.24
C THR A 287 -45.15 -36.48 43.08
N LYS A 288 -43.98 -36.32 43.67
CA LYS A 288 -43.13 -35.14 43.53
C LYS A 288 -41.70 -35.52 43.14
N CYS A 289 -40.98 -34.57 42.54
CA CYS A 289 -39.53 -34.65 42.40
C CYS A 289 -38.88 -34.92 43.78
N PRO A 290 -37.69 -35.52 43.84
CA PRO A 290 -37.05 -35.91 45.10
C PRO A 290 -36.69 -34.70 45.98
N PHE A 291 -36.86 -34.79 47.29
CA PHE A 291 -36.34 -33.79 48.22
C PHE A 291 -34.84 -34.04 48.46
N ASP A 292 -34.04 -32.97 48.48
CA ASP A 292 -32.60 -32.98 48.79
C ASP A 292 -31.80 -34.07 48.03
N HIS A 293 -31.87 -34.01 46.70
CA HIS A 293 -31.28 -35.01 45.80
C HIS A 293 -30.65 -34.32 44.59
N VAL A 294 -29.63 -34.93 43.98
CA VAL A 294 -28.92 -34.36 42.81
C VAL A 294 -29.84 -34.11 41.61
N ASP A 295 -30.91 -34.91 41.47
CA ASP A 295 -31.92 -34.73 40.42
C ASP A 295 -32.85 -33.54 40.67
N ARG A 296 -32.83 -32.92 41.85
CA ARG A 296 -33.64 -31.73 42.17
C ARG A 296 -33.00 -30.49 41.55
N LEU A 297 -33.69 -29.85 40.60
CA LEU A 297 -33.17 -28.66 39.93
C LEU A 297 -33.65 -27.37 40.57
N PHE A 298 -34.94 -27.28 40.86
CA PHE A 298 -35.51 -26.09 41.47
C PHE A 298 -36.77 -26.38 42.29
N ARG A 299 -37.11 -25.41 43.14
CA ARG A 299 -38.39 -25.31 43.84
C ARG A 299 -38.85 -23.85 43.82
N THR A 300 -40.06 -23.63 43.34
CA THR A 300 -40.74 -22.33 43.34
C THR A 300 -42.10 -22.46 44.03
N THR A 301 -42.66 -21.36 44.51
CA THR A 301 -43.92 -21.31 45.26
C THR A 301 -44.79 -20.18 44.74
N GLY A 302 -46.12 -20.35 44.81
CA GLY A 302 -47.08 -19.37 44.28
C GLY A 302 -47.17 -19.36 42.75
N THR A 303 -46.64 -20.38 42.08
CA THR A 303 -46.64 -20.51 40.62
C THR A 303 -47.87 -21.25 40.13
N THR A 304 -48.46 -20.78 39.03
CA THR A 304 -49.50 -21.50 38.29
C THR A 304 -48.91 -22.74 37.59
N PHE A 305 -49.79 -23.61 37.09
CA PHE A 305 -49.37 -24.81 36.35
C PHE A 305 -48.55 -24.44 35.11
N ASP A 306 -49.01 -23.46 34.32
CA ASP A 306 -48.33 -23.04 33.10
C ASP A 306 -46.99 -22.37 33.41
N GLU A 307 -46.90 -21.53 34.43
CA GLU A 307 -45.62 -20.93 34.86
C GLU A 307 -44.63 -21.98 35.35
N CYS A 308 -45.12 -23.00 36.07
CA CYS A 308 -44.29 -24.12 36.52
C CYS A 308 -43.75 -24.92 35.34
N TRP A 309 -44.61 -25.20 34.35
CA TRP A 309 -44.22 -25.86 33.12
C TRP A 309 -43.19 -25.03 32.34
N GLN A 310 -43.44 -23.75 32.11
CA GLN A 310 -42.51 -22.86 31.41
C GLN A 310 -41.18 -22.72 32.14
N THR A 311 -41.18 -22.69 33.48
CA THR A 311 -39.94 -22.67 34.28
C THR A 311 -39.13 -23.95 34.08
N CYS A 312 -39.78 -25.12 33.99
CA CYS A 312 -39.10 -26.37 33.68
C CYS A 312 -38.62 -26.42 32.23
N VAL A 313 -39.36 -25.85 31.27
CA VAL A 313 -38.89 -25.74 29.88
C VAL A 313 -37.65 -24.84 29.78
N ALA A 314 -37.65 -23.69 30.46
CA ALA A 314 -36.52 -22.76 30.51
C ALA A 314 -35.29 -23.32 31.24
N THR A 315 -35.50 -24.26 32.16
CA THR A 315 -34.41 -24.96 32.85
C THR A 315 -33.94 -26.14 31.99
N GLY A 316 -32.87 -25.96 31.22
CA GLY A 316 -32.40 -26.92 30.20
C GLY A 316 -32.30 -28.38 30.68
N ALA A 317 -31.90 -28.64 31.92
CA ALA A 317 -31.78 -29.99 32.49
C ALA A 317 -33.11 -30.61 33.01
N CYS A 318 -34.22 -29.85 33.04
CA CYS A 318 -35.49 -30.26 33.66
C CYS A 318 -36.36 -31.07 32.69
N ASN A 319 -36.41 -32.39 32.90
CA ASN A 319 -37.23 -33.30 32.10
C ASN A 319 -38.61 -33.56 32.72
N PHE A 320 -38.71 -33.40 34.05
CA PHE A 320 -39.94 -33.60 34.79
C PHE A 320 -40.19 -32.45 35.77
N PHE A 321 -41.46 -32.13 36.02
CA PHE A 321 -41.83 -31.23 37.10
C PHE A 321 -43.02 -31.73 37.89
N SER A 322 -43.13 -31.30 39.14
CA SER A 322 -44.30 -31.54 39.98
C SER A 322 -44.96 -30.22 40.30
N HIS A 323 -46.29 -30.18 40.19
CA HIS A 323 -47.08 -29.03 40.56
C HIS A 323 -48.22 -29.46 41.49
N ALA A 324 -48.39 -28.73 42.58
CA ALA A 324 -49.51 -28.89 43.48
C ALA A 324 -50.56 -27.82 43.18
N ALA A 325 -51.62 -28.21 42.48
CA ALA A 325 -52.69 -27.29 42.10
C ALA A 325 -53.63 -26.95 43.27
N THR A 326 -53.65 -27.75 44.33
CA THR A 326 -54.55 -27.61 45.48
C THR A 326 -53.94 -28.24 46.74
N GLY A 327 -54.38 -27.83 47.93
CA GLY A 327 -54.00 -28.44 49.22
C GLY A 327 -52.87 -27.68 49.95
N ASP A 328 -52.26 -28.29 50.97
CA ASP A 328 -51.26 -27.63 51.83
C ASP A 328 -49.98 -27.15 51.09
N TYR A 329 -49.79 -27.61 49.86
CA TYR A 329 -48.67 -27.23 48.98
C TYR A 329 -49.13 -26.48 47.73
N GLU A 330 -50.34 -25.90 47.73
CA GLU A 330 -50.88 -25.18 46.57
C GLU A 330 -49.89 -24.14 46.00
N GLY A 331 -49.72 -24.16 44.68
CA GLY A 331 -48.81 -23.29 43.95
C GLY A 331 -47.33 -23.67 44.08
N VAL A 332 -46.97 -24.78 44.74
CA VAL A 332 -45.59 -25.26 44.80
C VAL A 332 -45.23 -25.99 43.51
N CYS A 333 -44.12 -25.57 42.90
CA CYS A 333 -43.55 -26.12 41.69
C CYS A 333 -42.14 -26.66 41.93
N LEU A 334 -41.82 -27.77 41.29
CA LEU A 334 -40.71 -28.64 41.65
C LEU A 334 -40.12 -29.26 40.38
N GLY A 335 -38.93 -28.83 39.93
CA GLY A 335 -38.28 -29.38 38.72
C GLY A 335 -37.22 -30.44 39.02
N CYS A 336 -37.11 -31.46 38.15
CA CYS A 336 -36.08 -32.49 38.23
C CYS A 336 -35.65 -33.09 36.88
N THR A 337 -34.46 -33.71 36.88
CA THR A 337 -33.83 -34.33 35.70
C THR A 337 -34.41 -35.70 35.33
N SER A 338 -34.91 -36.46 36.32
CA SER A 338 -35.32 -37.87 36.13
C SER A 338 -36.57 -38.23 36.94
N ALA A 339 -37.35 -39.20 36.44
CA ALA A 339 -38.45 -39.82 37.19
C ALA A 339 -37.98 -40.93 38.14
N ALA A 340 -36.74 -41.41 38.02
CA ALA A 340 -36.24 -42.58 38.74
C ALA A 340 -36.19 -42.39 40.26
N ALA A 341 -35.91 -41.16 40.71
CA ALA A 341 -35.86 -40.78 42.11
C ALA A 341 -37.14 -40.06 42.61
N ALA A 342 -38.22 -40.06 41.82
CA ALA A 342 -39.45 -39.38 42.21
C ALA A 342 -40.04 -39.99 43.50
N GLN A 343 -40.51 -39.13 44.40
CA GLN A 343 -40.98 -39.51 45.73
C GLN A 343 -42.51 -39.37 45.82
N PRO A 344 -43.20 -40.32 46.47
CA PRO A 344 -44.63 -40.19 46.71
C PRO A 344 -44.92 -39.02 47.66
N GLN A 345 -45.87 -38.17 47.31
CA GLN A 345 -46.37 -37.06 48.13
C GLN A 345 -47.79 -36.70 47.68
N SER A 346 -48.76 -36.80 48.60
CA SER A 346 -50.14 -36.39 48.34
C SER A 346 -50.23 -34.89 48.00
N GLY A 347 -51.05 -34.56 47.00
CA GLY A 347 -51.30 -33.17 46.58
C GLY A 347 -50.43 -32.66 45.43
N PHE A 348 -49.41 -33.41 45.01
CA PHE A 348 -48.62 -33.10 43.81
C PHE A 348 -49.05 -33.97 42.62
N SER A 349 -49.12 -33.36 41.45
CA SER A 349 -49.14 -34.06 40.17
C SER A 349 -47.78 -33.92 39.51
N PHE A 350 -47.24 -35.05 39.04
CA PHE A 350 -45.93 -35.17 38.42
C PHE A 350 -46.07 -35.30 36.92
N TYR A 351 -45.46 -34.39 36.19
CA TYR A 351 -45.59 -34.23 34.75
C TYR A 351 -44.25 -34.49 34.07
N ASP A 352 -44.34 -35.21 32.96
CA ASP A 352 -43.30 -35.30 31.95
C ASP A 352 -43.48 -34.09 31.03
N VAL A 353 -42.41 -33.32 30.82
CA VAL A 353 -42.45 -32.14 29.93
C VAL A 353 -42.68 -32.54 28.48
N ASN A 354 -42.66 -33.85 28.17
CA ASN A 354 -42.90 -34.45 26.86
C ASN A 354 -42.17 -33.65 25.78
N ARG A 355 -40.86 -33.48 26.01
CA ARG A 355 -39.97 -32.96 24.99
C ARG A 355 -39.94 -34.03 23.91
N GLY A 356 -40.47 -33.76 22.72
CA GLY A 356 -40.42 -34.64 21.54
C GLY A 356 -39.01 -34.86 20.99
N SER A 357 -38.02 -35.01 21.88
CA SER A 357 -36.60 -35.24 21.64
C SER A 357 -36.02 -35.80 22.94
N PRO A 358 -35.30 -36.94 22.93
CA PRO A 358 -34.53 -37.39 24.09
C PRO A 358 -33.40 -36.42 24.53
N PHE A 359 -33.21 -35.27 23.88
CA PHE A 359 -32.05 -34.39 24.08
C PHE A 359 -32.33 -32.92 24.47
N GLY A 360 -33.52 -32.59 24.98
CA GLY A 360 -33.76 -31.22 25.47
C GLY A 360 -33.79 -30.15 24.36
N PRO A 361 -33.91 -28.85 24.71
CA PRO A 361 -33.69 -27.77 23.75
C PRO A 361 -32.24 -27.83 23.23
N PRO A 362 -31.97 -27.44 21.97
CA PRO A 362 -30.59 -27.33 21.49
C PRO A 362 -29.78 -26.48 22.46
N LEU A 363 -28.60 -26.95 22.84
CA LEU A 363 -27.61 -26.08 23.48
C LEU A 363 -27.39 -24.90 22.54
N PRO A 364 -27.34 -23.66 23.04
CA PRO A 364 -27.07 -22.52 22.19
C PRO A 364 -25.78 -22.76 21.43
N SER A 365 -25.84 -22.80 20.10
CA SER A 365 -24.68 -22.57 19.25
C SER A 365 -24.36 -21.07 19.28
N ILE A 366 -24.06 -20.55 20.46
CA ILE A 366 -23.05 -19.50 20.54
C ILE A 366 -21.80 -20.30 20.86
N ALA A 367 -21.10 -20.72 19.80
CA ALA A 367 -19.66 -20.76 19.92
C ALA A 367 -19.27 -19.33 20.29
N TYR A 368 -19.18 -19.06 21.60
CA TYR A 368 -18.45 -17.90 22.07
C TYR A 368 -17.05 -18.20 21.55
N GLN A 369 -16.63 -17.52 20.49
CA GLN A 369 -15.23 -17.54 20.11
C GLN A 369 -14.51 -17.07 21.38
N ALA A 370 -13.84 -17.98 22.08
CA ALA A 370 -12.87 -17.60 23.08
C ALA A 370 -11.73 -16.96 22.29
N GLN A 371 -11.90 -15.67 22.00
CA GLN A 371 -10.89 -14.90 21.28
C GLN A 371 -9.81 -14.54 22.29
N GLN A 372 -8.57 -14.90 22.01
CA GLN A 372 -7.42 -14.54 22.84
C GLN A 372 -6.58 -13.51 22.09
N CYS A 373 -6.36 -12.35 22.73
CA CYS A 373 -5.48 -11.28 22.25
C CYS A 373 -4.52 -10.94 23.38
N GLU A 374 -3.45 -11.71 23.48
CA GLU A 374 -2.44 -11.47 24.52
C GLU A 374 -1.63 -10.18 24.21
N TYR A 375 -1.53 -9.79 22.93
CA TYR A 375 -0.72 -8.66 22.46
C TYR A 375 -1.48 -7.74 21.48
N VAL A 376 -2.41 -6.94 22.00
CA VAL A 376 -3.21 -6.00 21.19
C VAL A 376 -2.32 -4.93 20.56
N GLY A 377 -2.41 -4.76 19.23
CA GLY A 377 -1.68 -3.73 18.46
C GLY A 377 -0.27 -4.13 18.01
N GLU A 378 0.23 -5.29 18.44
CA GLU A 378 1.45 -5.88 17.90
C GLU A 378 1.21 -6.40 16.48
N ARG A 379 2.21 -6.23 15.59
CA ARG A 379 2.21 -6.84 14.27
C ARG A 379 3.32 -7.86 14.16
N VAL A 380 3.01 -8.99 13.56
CA VAL A 380 3.88 -10.15 13.41
C VAL A 380 3.75 -10.71 12.00
N THR A 381 4.64 -11.62 11.61
CA THR A 381 4.50 -12.40 10.38
C THR A 381 3.34 -13.39 10.50
N LEU A 382 2.83 -13.90 9.37
CA LEU A 382 1.76 -14.89 9.36
C LEU A 382 2.15 -16.16 10.15
N ALA A 383 3.37 -16.65 9.93
CA ALA A 383 3.88 -17.84 10.61
C ALA A 383 3.93 -17.67 12.14
N THR A 384 4.32 -16.49 12.63
CA THR A 384 4.30 -16.17 14.07
C THR A 384 2.87 -16.12 14.60
N ALA A 385 1.93 -15.56 13.83
CA ALA A 385 0.52 -15.52 14.22
C ALA A 385 -0.09 -16.93 14.31
N GLU A 386 0.16 -17.79 13.32
CA GLU A 386 -0.26 -19.19 13.32
C GLU A 386 0.32 -19.95 14.51
N ALA A 387 1.62 -19.79 14.79
CA ALA A 387 2.28 -20.43 15.91
C ALA A 387 1.69 -20.01 17.26
N ARG A 388 1.38 -18.72 17.43
CA ARG A 388 0.73 -18.20 18.64
C ARG A 388 -0.68 -18.76 18.83
N CYS A 389 -1.49 -18.80 17.78
CA CYS A 389 -2.82 -19.39 17.86
C CYS A 389 -2.75 -20.89 18.16
N ALA A 390 -1.82 -21.62 17.53
CA ALA A 390 -1.60 -23.04 17.80
C ALA A 390 -1.17 -23.28 19.26
N ALA A 391 -0.33 -22.42 19.84
CA ALA A 391 0.09 -22.51 21.24
C ALA A 391 -1.08 -22.32 22.22
N ALA A 392 -2.07 -21.52 21.84
CA ALA A 392 -3.33 -21.35 22.57
C ALA A 392 -4.35 -22.49 22.34
N GLY A 393 -4.05 -23.47 21.47
CA GLY A 393 -5.00 -24.51 21.06
C GLY A 393 -6.11 -24.00 20.13
N LEU A 394 -5.86 -22.90 19.43
CA LEU A 394 -6.79 -22.19 18.53
C LEU A 394 -6.20 -22.14 17.12
N ALA A 395 -6.95 -21.60 16.16
CA ALA A 395 -6.49 -21.34 14.79
C ALA A 395 -6.67 -19.86 14.44
N LEU A 396 -6.06 -19.39 13.35
CA LEU A 396 -6.39 -18.06 12.82
C LEU A 396 -7.87 -18.00 12.46
N CYS A 397 -8.51 -16.88 12.73
CA CYS A 397 -9.92 -16.70 12.40
C CYS A 397 -10.15 -16.69 10.88
N ASP A 398 -11.19 -17.39 10.44
CA ASP A 398 -11.75 -17.27 9.09
C ASP A 398 -12.98 -16.34 9.17
N TRP A 399 -12.74 -15.04 9.06
CA TRP A 399 -13.80 -14.03 9.18
C TRP A 399 -14.45 -13.78 7.81
N ARG A 400 -15.78 -13.86 7.73
CA ARG A 400 -16.58 -13.38 6.58
C ARG A 400 -17.35 -12.11 6.95
N ASP A 401 -17.56 -11.24 5.97
CA ASP A 401 -18.18 -9.93 6.16
C ASP A 401 -19.48 -9.98 6.97
N GLY A 402 -19.57 -9.11 7.99
CA GLY A 402 -20.81 -8.88 8.75
C GLY A 402 -21.01 -9.67 10.04
N ALA A 403 -20.12 -10.60 10.43
CA ALA A 403 -20.17 -11.19 11.78
C ALA A 403 -19.76 -10.15 12.83
N ALA A 404 -20.54 -9.95 13.90
CA ALA A 404 -20.13 -9.08 15.01
C ALA A 404 -19.14 -9.84 15.91
N ALA A 405 -17.89 -9.38 16.05
CA ALA A 405 -17.05 -9.84 17.16
C ALA A 405 -17.53 -9.24 18.48
N ASP A 406 -17.30 -9.99 19.54
CA ASP A 406 -17.10 -9.41 20.86
C ASP A 406 -15.99 -8.34 20.76
N ASN A 407 -16.28 -7.08 21.10
CA ASN A 407 -15.34 -5.97 20.94
C ASN A 407 -14.30 -5.91 22.10
N SER A 408 -14.10 -7.03 22.79
CA SER A 408 -13.29 -7.11 24.02
C SER A 408 -11.79 -6.84 23.80
N CYS A 409 -11.27 -7.02 22.57
CA CYS A 409 -9.89 -6.67 22.21
C CYS A 409 -9.72 -5.42 21.32
N GLY A 410 -10.77 -4.62 21.07
CA GLY A 410 -10.64 -3.41 20.23
C GLY A 410 -10.50 -3.68 18.72
N TYR A 411 -11.15 -4.73 18.21
CA TYR A 411 -10.94 -5.25 16.85
C TYR A 411 -11.31 -4.33 15.69
N ASN A 412 -12.12 -3.30 15.95
CA ASN A 412 -12.41 -2.28 14.94
C ASN A 412 -11.18 -1.40 14.64
N GLU A 413 -10.10 -1.50 15.43
CA GLU A 413 -8.95 -0.59 15.40
C GLU A 413 -7.62 -1.28 15.05
N ILE A 414 -7.59 -2.59 14.79
CA ILE A 414 -6.34 -3.34 14.56
C ILE A 414 -6.29 -4.09 13.22
N HIS A 415 -5.07 -4.25 12.69
CA HIS A 415 -4.78 -5.17 11.58
C HIS A 415 -4.64 -6.60 12.11
N ALA A 416 -5.33 -7.57 11.50
CA ALA A 416 -5.33 -8.97 11.95
C ALA A 416 -5.15 -9.96 10.79
N TRP A 417 -4.31 -10.97 10.98
CA TRP A 417 -4.18 -12.10 10.04
C TRP A 417 -5.45 -12.95 10.03
N LEU A 418 -5.88 -13.37 8.85
CA LEU A 418 -6.98 -14.31 8.66
C LEU A 418 -6.46 -15.66 8.15
N GLY A 419 -7.20 -16.74 8.41
CA GLY A 419 -6.87 -18.10 7.97
C GLY A 419 -7.03 -18.34 6.46
N ARG A 420 -7.32 -17.30 5.67
CA ARG A 420 -7.57 -17.36 4.22
C ARG A 420 -6.39 -16.85 3.42
N LYS A 421 -6.15 -17.49 2.28
CA LYS A 421 -5.26 -16.96 1.23
C LYS A 421 -5.86 -15.72 0.60
N CYS A 422 -4.99 -14.88 0.04
CA CYS A 422 -5.38 -13.72 -0.75
C CYS A 422 -4.83 -13.88 -2.18
N THR A 423 -5.63 -13.52 -3.18
CA THR A 423 -5.18 -13.58 -4.58
C THR A 423 -4.79 -12.19 -5.05
N VAL A 424 -3.54 -12.10 -5.51
CA VAL A 424 -2.98 -10.90 -6.15
C VAL A 424 -2.96 -11.14 -7.66
N GLN A 425 -3.43 -10.15 -8.42
CA GLN A 425 -3.39 -10.10 -9.87
C GLN A 425 -2.68 -8.82 -10.32
N VAL A 426 -2.35 -8.77 -11.62
CA VAL A 426 -1.82 -7.58 -12.27
C VAL A 426 -2.72 -7.14 -13.41
N GLN A 427 -3.03 -5.85 -13.44
CA GLN A 427 -3.65 -5.20 -14.58
C GLN A 427 -2.54 -4.59 -15.43
N VAL A 428 -2.35 -5.04 -16.67
CA VAL A 428 -1.36 -4.51 -17.62
C VAL A 428 -2.06 -3.54 -18.57
N HIS A 429 -1.58 -2.30 -18.65
CA HIS A 429 -2.13 -1.25 -19.49
C HIS A 429 -1.52 -1.27 -20.90
N ASP A 430 -2.09 -0.51 -21.84
CA ASP A 430 -1.69 -0.53 -23.26
C ASP A 430 -0.31 0.06 -23.53
N ASP A 431 0.21 0.87 -22.60
CA ASP A 431 1.57 1.43 -22.60
C ASP A 431 2.59 0.55 -21.85
N GLY A 432 2.14 -0.52 -21.21
CA GLY A 432 2.97 -1.44 -20.41
C GLY A 432 3.13 -1.03 -18.95
N ASN A 433 2.45 0.02 -18.47
CA ASN A 433 2.29 0.25 -17.03
C ASN A 433 1.44 -0.86 -16.42
N VAL A 434 1.56 -1.03 -15.10
CA VAL A 434 0.80 -2.06 -14.38
C VAL A 434 0.09 -1.47 -13.17
N GLY A 435 -1.09 -2.00 -12.87
CA GLY A 435 -1.82 -1.82 -11.62
C GLY A 435 -1.81 -3.10 -10.79
N LEU A 436 -1.70 -2.95 -9.47
CA LEU A 436 -1.82 -4.06 -8.52
C LEU A 436 -3.29 -4.29 -8.19
N VAL A 437 -3.74 -5.54 -8.30
CA VAL A 437 -5.13 -5.93 -8.02
C VAL A 437 -5.17 -6.97 -6.90
N HIS A 438 -5.96 -6.73 -5.86
CA HIS A 438 -6.22 -7.69 -4.78
C HIS A 438 -7.66 -8.16 -4.89
N ILE A 439 -7.90 -9.40 -5.37
CA ILE A 439 -9.27 -9.88 -5.66
C ILE A 439 -10.12 -10.02 -4.39
N ASP A 440 -9.48 -10.40 -3.28
CA ASP A 440 -10.13 -10.68 -2.00
C ASP A 440 -10.21 -9.42 -1.11
N SER A 441 -9.97 -8.23 -1.70
CA SER A 441 -9.95 -6.95 -1.00
C SER A 441 -11.17 -6.09 -1.30
N ASP A 442 -11.67 -5.40 -0.28
CA ASP A 442 -12.74 -4.40 -0.41
C ASP A 442 -12.23 -2.99 -0.75
N TYR A 443 -10.91 -2.81 -0.89
CA TYR A 443 -10.33 -1.50 -1.17
C TYR A 443 -10.36 -1.19 -2.66
N ALA A 444 -11.12 -0.16 -3.02
CA ALA A 444 -11.18 0.35 -4.39
C ALA A 444 -9.80 0.71 -4.96
N SER A 445 -8.85 1.15 -4.12
CA SER A 445 -7.48 1.48 -4.53
C SER A 445 -6.67 0.27 -5.01
N ALA A 446 -7.06 -0.95 -4.61
CA ALA A 446 -6.45 -2.21 -5.06
C ALA A 446 -7.41 -3.03 -5.94
N GLY A 447 -8.50 -2.41 -6.44
CA GLY A 447 -9.43 -3.04 -7.38
C GLY A 447 -8.96 -2.94 -8.83
N THR A 448 -9.68 -3.60 -9.73
CA THR A 448 -9.53 -3.40 -11.18
C THR A 448 -9.92 -1.96 -11.55
N ASP A 449 -9.20 -1.35 -12.49
CA ASP A 449 -9.40 0.04 -12.93
C ASP A 449 -9.31 1.08 -11.81
N SER A 450 -8.49 0.81 -10.79
CA SER A 450 -8.31 1.72 -9.65
C SER A 450 -7.69 3.08 -10.02
N GLY A 451 -7.05 3.16 -11.19
CA GLY A 451 -6.28 4.33 -11.63
C GLY A 451 -4.88 4.43 -11.01
N HIS A 452 -4.52 3.51 -10.11
CA HIS A 452 -3.19 3.41 -9.53
C HIS A 452 -2.28 2.56 -10.43
N GLU A 453 -1.68 3.19 -11.43
CA GLU A 453 -0.72 2.56 -12.34
C GLU A 453 0.72 3.01 -12.05
N PHE A 454 1.67 2.10 -12.21
CA PHE A 454 3.09 2.39 -12.11
C PHE A 454 3.89 1.65 -13.20
N ARG A 455 5.04 2.23 -13.56
CA ARG A 455 5.90 1.69 -14.60
C ARG A 455 6.78 0.57 -14.06
N VAL A 456 6.85 -0.54 -14.81
CA VAL A 456 7.73 -1.67 -14.50
C VAL A 456 8.77 -1.92 -15.59
N ARG A 457 9.82 -2.67 -15.24
CA ARG A 457 10.84 -3.14 -16.19
C ARG A 457 10.51 -4.55 -16.66
N TRP A 458 9.87 -4.62 -17.83
CA TRP A 458 9.56 -5.87 -18.52
C TRP A 458 10.82 -6.59 -19.02
N ALA A 459 10.89 -7.90 -18.80
CA ALA A 459 11.90 -8.75 -19.38
C ALA A 459 11.82 -8.69 -20.92
N GLY A 460 12.95 -8.41 -21.58
CA GLY A 460 13.00 -8.25 -23.04
C GLY A 460 12.20 -7.06 -23.59
N GLY A 461 11.64 -6.19 -22.75
CA GLY A 461 10.83 -5.03 -23.17
C GLY A 461 9.46 -5.38 -23.78
N ALA A 462 8.99 -6.61 -23.60
CA ALA A 462 7.71 -7.09 -24.12
C ALA A 462 6.72 -7.35 -22.97
N PHE A 463 5.44 -7.07 -23.24
CA PHE A 463 4.35 -7.18 -22.28
C PHE A 463 3.07 -7.65 -22.98
N PRO A 464 2.13 -8.30 -22.27
CA PRO A 464 0.89 -8.80 -22.84
C PRO A 464 -0.01 -7.64 -23.29
N ARG A 465 -0.72 -7.80 -24.43
CA ARG A 465 -1.58 -6.75 -24.98
C ARG A 465 -2.97 -7.29 -25.32
N ALA A 466 -3.99 -6.44 -25.25
CA ALA A 466 -5.35 -6.85 -25.56
C ALA A 466 -5.49 -7.50 -26.96
N TYR A 467 -4.80 -6.95 -27.98
CA TYR A 467 -4.91 -7.46 -29.36
C TYR A 467 -4.24 -8.82 -29.57
N ASP A 468 -3.27 -9.21 -28.74
CA ASP A 468 -2.63 -10.54 -28.79
C ASP A 468 -3.31 -11.54 -27.84
N ARG A 469 -4.50 -11.19 -27.33
CA ARG A 469 -5.24 -11.96 -26.32
C ARG A 469 -4.40 -12.19 -25.06
N CYS A 470 -3.64 -11.18 -24.65
CA CYS A 470 -2.84 -11.19 -23.43
C CYS A 470 -1.81 -12.34 -23.39
N GLY A 471 -1.23 -12.67 -24.54
CA GLY A 471 -0.28 -13.78 -24.68
C GLY A 471 -0.89 -15.19 -24.67
N GLY A 472 -2.21 -15.34 -24.51
CA GLY A 472 -2.92 -16.62 -24.64
C GLY A 472 -2.73 -17.63 -23.49
N GLY A 473 -2.18 -17.22 -22.35
CA GLY A 473 -2.02 -18.09 -21.16
C GLY A 473 -3.34 -18.29 -20.40
N SER A 474 -3.50 -19.45 -19.76
CA SER A 474 -4.50 -19.66 -18.70
C SER A 474 -4.30 -18.61 -17.61
N GLY A 475 -5.37 -18.00 -17.08
CA GLY A 475 -5.28 -16.98 -16.03
C GLY A 475 -5.08 -15.54 -16.50
N CYS A 476 -5.07 -15.29 -17.82
CA CYS A 476 -5.06 -13.93 -18.39
C CYS A 476 -6.30 -13.68 -19.25
N MET A 477 -6.94 -12.52 -19.06
CA MET A 477 -8.07 -12.07 -19.88
C MET A 477 -7.89 -10.64 -20.37
N VAL A 478 -8.48 -10.33 -21.53
CA VAL A 478 -8.53 -8.96 -22.05
C VAL A 478 -9.44 -8.14 -21.14
N HIS A 479 -8.94 -7.01 -20.65
CA HIS A 479 -9.69 -6.08 -19.81
C HIS A 479 -9.52 -4.66 -20.35
N GLY A 480 -10.59 -4.09 -20.90
CA GLY A 480 -10.53 -2.80 -21.59
C GLY A 480 -9.55 -2.80 -22.77
N LYS A 481 -8.54 -1.91 -22.73
CA LYS A 481 -7.42 -1.87 -23.70
C LYS A 481 -6.20 -2.70 -23.27
N GLY A 482 -6.23 -3.22 -22.05
CA GLY A 482 -5.16 -3.94 -21.41
C GLY A 482 -5.49 -5.41 -21.13
N CYS A 483 -4.83 -5.95 -20.12
CA CYS A 483 -4.94 -7.34 -19.68
C CYS A 483 -5.10 -7.40 -18.17
N LEU A 484 -5.92 -8.32 -17.67
CA LEU A 484 -5.98 -8.69 -16.26
C LEU A 484 -5.45 -10.13 -16.14
N CYS A 485 -4.42 -10.32 -15.33
CA CYS A 485 -3.68 -11.57 -15.29
C CYS A 485 -3.35 -12.01 -13.87
N ASP A 486 -3.41 -13.32 -13.65
CA ASP A 486 -2.77 -13.97 -12.51
C ASP A 486 -1.26 -13.77 -12.53
N VAL A 487 -0.67 -13.69 -11.34
CA VAL A 487 0.78 -13.54 -11.19
C VAL A 487 1.38 -14.63 -10.33
N ASP A 488 2.61 -15.00 -10.68
CA ASP A 488 3.47 -15.84 -9.87
C ASP A 488 4.74 -15.06 -9.51
N VAL A 489 5.05 -14.95 -8.22
CA VAL A 489 6.20 -14.19 -7.73
C VAL A 489 7.32 -15.15 -7.37
N THR A 490 8.39 -15.15 -8.17
CA THR A 490 9.55 -16.00 -7.94
C THR A 490 10.72 -15.19 -7.39
N GLU A 491 11.40 -15.75 -6.40
CA GLU A 491 12.62 -15.17 -5.83
C GLU A 491 13.82 -16.10 -6.08
N ALA A 492 14.95 -15.52 -6.48
CA ALA A 492 16.16 -16.28 -6.75
C ALA A 492 17.41 -15.60 -6.20
N THR A 493 18.39 -16.40 -5.80
CA THR A 493 19.74 -15.92 -5.49
C THR A 493 20.47 -15.61 -6.79
N VAL A 494 21.03 -14.41 -6.91
CA VAL A 494 21.67 -13.96 -8.17
C VAL A 494 23.08 -14.54 -8.34
N PHE A 495 23.89 -14.51 -7.28
CA PHE A 495 25.25 -15.05 -7.28
C PHE A 495 25.35 -16.24 -6.33
N THR A 496 25.75 -17.40 -6.83
CA THR A 496 25.92 -18.64 -6.04
C THR A 496 27.34 -19.21 -6.14
N ASP A 497 27.96 -19.12 -7.32
CA ASP A 497 29.13 -19.94 -7.65
C ASP A 497 30.46 -19.18 -7.58
N ARG A 498 30.41 -17.83 -7.61
CA ARG A 498 31.61 -16.98 -7.59
C ARG A 498 31.31 -15.60 -7.01
N MET A 499 32.35 -14.97 -6.48
CA MET A 499 32.29 -13.56 -6.07
C MET A 499 32.14 -12.65 -7.29
N PRO A 500 31.13 -11.76 -7.30
CA PRO A 500 30.96 -10.78 -8.38
C PRO A 500 31.96 -9.63 -8.24
N THR A 501 32.21 -8.93 -9.34
CA THR A 501 32.84 -7.60 -9.29
C THR A 501 31.83 -6.55 -8.80
N ALA A 502 32.31 -5.39 -8.33
CA ALA A 502 31.43 -4.29 -7.93
C ALA A 502 30.48 -3.85 -9.05
N LEU A 503 30.94 -3.83 -10.30
CA LEU A 503 30.13 -3.47 -11.47
C LEU A 503 29.06 -4.54 -11.79
N GLU A 504 29.42 -5.82 -11.68
CA GLU A 504 28.46 -6.91 -11.87
C GLU A 504 27.36 -6.86 -10.80
N ALA A 505 27.73 -6.62 -9.54
CA ALA A 505 26.78 -6.47 -8.44
C ALA A 505 25.88 -5.23 -8.65
N GLU A 506 26.45 -4.08 -9.02
CA GLU A 506 25.67 -2.84 -9.31
C GLU A 506 24.66 -3.02 -10.45
N GLN A 507 25.01 -3.82 -11.48
CA GLN A 507 24.15 -4.03 -12.65
C GLN A 507 23.08 -5.10 -12.44
N ALA A 508 23.40 -6.16 -11.69
CA ALA A 508 22.51 -7.30 -11.50
C ALA A 508 21.62 -7.15 -10.26
N LEU A 509 22.13 -6.57 -9.18
CA LEU A 509 21.41 -6.44 -7.91
C LEU A 509 20.74 -5.09 -7.84
N LEU A 510 19.41 -5.12 -7.82
CA LEU A 510 18.62 -3.91 -7.84
C LEU A 510 17.77 -3.74 -6.57
N MET A 511 17.84 -4.69 -5.64
CA MET A 511 17.19 -4.61 -4.33
C MET A 511 18.21 -4.14 -3.29
N GLY A 512 17.84 -3.09 -2.56
CA GLY A 512 18.63 -2.63 -1.41
C GLY A 512 18.54 -3.62 -0.25
N ALA A 513 19.54 -3.60 0.61
CA ALA A 513 19.54 -4.30 1.89
C ALA A 513 19.71 -3.27 3.02
N PRO A 514 19.21 -3.58 4.24
CA PRO A 514 19.57 -2.80 5.42
C PRO A 514 21.08 -2.86 5.64
N ASP A 515 21.61 -1.87 6.35
CA ASP A 515 23.01 -1.90 6.76
C ASP A 515 23.27 -3.15 7.62
N PRO A 516 24.16 -4.07 7.20
CA PRO A 516 24.44 -5.28 7.97
C PRO A 516 24.92 -5.00 9.39
N GLU A 517 25.53 -3.83 9.64
CA GLU A 517 25.99 -3.43 10.98
C GLU A 517 24.83 -3.06 11.92
N SER A 518 23.59 -2.92 11.39
CA SER A 518 22.40 -2.68 12.21
C SER A 518 21.86 -3.93 12.91
N THR A 519 22.45 -5.11 12.65
CA THR A 519 22.03 -6.40 13.22
C THR A 519 23.24 -7.20 13.71
N ASP A 520 23.08 -7.93 14.82
CA ASP A 520 24.17 -8.77 15.37
C ASP A 520 24.42 -10.06 14.56
N ASP A 521 23.51 -10.43 13.65
CA ASP A 521 23.57 -11.68 12.91
C ASP A 521 24.56 -11.68 11.74
N TYR A 522 24.93 -10.50 11.25
CA TYR A 522 25.77 -10.33 10.06
C TYR A 522 27.21 -9.99 10.42
N ALA A 523 28.16 -10.51 9.64
CA ALA A 523 29.55 -10.11 9.69
C ALA A 523 30.15 -9.98 8.28
N GLU A 524 31.15 -9.12 8.14
CA GLU A 524 31.92 -9.00 6.89
C GLU A 524 32.75 -10.28 6.67
N CYS A 525 32.61 -10.88 5.49
CA CYS A 525 33.45 -11.99 5.07
C CYS A 525 34.83 -11.47 4.66
N THR A 526 35.84 -11.80 5.47
CA THR A 526 37.23 -11.34 5.28
C THR A 526 38.15 -12.39 4.67
N THR A 527 37.60 -13.49 4.15
CA THR A 527 38.42 -14.54 3.50
C THR A 527 39.04 -14.04 2.19
N ALA A 528 40.09 -14.71 1.72
CA ALA A 528 40.76 -14.37 0.47
C ALA A 528 39.81 -14.43 -0.75
N THR A 529 38.81 -15.31 -0.71
CA THR A 529 37.77 -15.40 -1.75
C THR A 529 36.89 -14.16 -1.74
N CYS A 530 36.34 -13.79 -0.58
CA CYS A 530 35.45 -12.63 -0.43
C CYS A 530 36.14 -11.29 -0.75
N THR A 531 37.44 -11.19 -0.48
CA THR A 531 38.26 -9.98 -0.71
C THR A 531 38.97 -9.97 -2.07
N ALA A 532 38.70 -10.95 -2.95
CA ALA A 532 39.37 -11.10 -4.22
C ALA A 532 39.13 -9.93 -5.20
N ASN A 533 37.95 -9.29 -5.14
CA ASN A 533 37.55 -8.20 -6.03
C ASN A 533 37.58 -6.86 -5.28
N PRO A 534 38.33 -5.85 -5.77
CA PRO A 534 38.35 -4.53 -5.13
C PRO A 534 37.02 -3.79 -5.34
N GLY A 535 36.65 -2.95 -4.37
CA GLY A 535 35.47 -2.07 -4.45
C GLY A 535 34.14 -2.72 -4.12
N ILE A 536 34.15 -3.99 -3.70
CA ILE A 536 32.99 -4.71 -3.18
C ILE A 536 33.34 -5.30 -1.81
N ALA A 537 32.44 -5.17 -0.84
CA ALA A 537 32.53 -5.88 0.44
C ALA A 537 31.34 -6.83 0.57
N VAL A 538 31.57 -7.98 1.19
CA VAL A 538 30.60 -9.08 1.27
C VAL A 538 30.22 -9.30 2.73
N PHE A 539 28.93 -9.25 3.04
CA PHE A 539 28.37 -9.48 4.36
C PHE A 539 27.43 -10.67 4.31
N SER A 540 27.47 -11.51 5.33
CA SER A 540 26.65 -12.71 5.42
C SER A 540 26.42 -13.08 6.87
N PRO A 541 25.39 -13.90 7.17
CA PRO A 541 25.19 -14.40 8.52
C PRO A 541 26.44 -15.10 9.05
N GLY A 542 26.99 -14.60 10.17
CA GLY A 542 28.23 -15.09 10.76
C GLY A 542 29.50 -14.98 9.89
N GLY A 543 29.47 -14.22 8.78
CA GLY A 543 30.63 -14.01 7.90
C GLY A 543 30.98 -15.22 7.03
N ALA A 544 30.00 -16.03 6.67
CA ALA A 544 30.15 -17.17 5.78
C ALA A 544 30.63 -16.77 4.36
N GLU A 545 31.43 -17.64 3.74
CA GLU A 545 31.93 -17.46 2.37
C GLU A 545 30.90 -17.89 1.31
N ALA A 546 29.97 -18.78 1.66
CA ALA A 546 28.93 -19.25 0.75
C ALA A 546 27.94 -18.12 0.42
N LEU A 547 27.72 -17.89 -0.87
CA LEU A 547 26.77 -16.89 -1.36
C LEU A 547 25.36 -17.47 -1.36
N THR A 548 24.45 -16.80 -0.64
CA THR A 548 23.04 -17.18 -0.51
C THR A 548 22.16 -15.95 -0.72
N ALA A 549 20.83 -16.13 -0.69
CA ALA A 549 19.88 -15.01 -0.74
C ALA A 549 20.01 -14.05 0.44
N SER A 550 20.62 -14.48 1.56
CA SER A 550 20.94 -13.64 2.71
C SER A 550 22.31 -12.96 2.61
N THR A 551 23.04 -13.09 1.51
CA THR A 551 24.27 -12.33 1.32
C THR A 551 23.95 -10.89 0.95
N VAL A 552 24.68 -9.95 1.55
CA VAL A 552 24.59 -8.51 1.26
C VAL A 552 25.92 -8.03 0.71
N PHE A 553 25.87 -7.25 -0.36
CA PHE A 553 27.06 -6.64 -0.97
C PHE A 553 27.06 -5.14 -0.74
N ARG A 554 28.18 -4.59 -0.25
CA ARG A 554 28.41 -3.15 -0.24
C ARG A 554 29.21 -2.76 -1.48
N VAL A 555 28.66 -1.87 -2.30
CA VAL A 555 29.31 -1.31 -3.50
C VAL A 555 29.19 0.21 -3.51
N VAL A 556 30.10 0.90 -4.19
CA VAL A 556 29.94 2.34 -4.45
C VAL A 556 29.03 2.51 -5.66
N PHE A 557 27.72 2.69 -5.41
CA PHE A 557 26.71 2.86 -6.44
C PHE A 557 26.98 4.11 -7.25
N ASN A 558 26.94 3.98 -8.58
CA ASN A 558 27.20 5.05 -9.52
C ASN A 558 28.54 5.81 -9.32
N GLY A 559 29.48 5.27 -8.53
CA GLY A 559 30.72 5.96 -8.17
C GLY A 559 30.52 7.14 -7.22
N THR A 560 29.34 7.29 -6.60
CA THR A 560 28.99 8.45 -5.79
C THR A 560 28.84 8.13 -4.31
N ARG A 561 28.24 6.99 -3.95
CA ARG A 561 27.99 6.62 -2.55
C ARG A 561 28.02 5.12 -2.30
N PRO A 562 28.39 4.67 -1.09
CA PRO A 562 28.21 3.27 -0.71
C PRO A 562 26.71 2.94 -0.60
N VAL A 563 26.30 1.78 -1.11
CA VAL A 563 24.97 1.20 -0.89
C VAL A 563 25.12 -0.28 -0.57
N PHE A 564 24.14 -0.82 0.15
CA PHE A 564 24.03 -2.24 0.44
C PHE A 564 22.97 -2.87 -0.47
N LEU A 565 23.33 -3.94 -1.17
CA LEU A 565 22.49 -4.64 -2.12
C LEU A 565 22.29 -6.08 -1.69
N ALA A 566 21.04 -6.55 -1.69
CA ALA A 566 20.72 -7.94 -1.39
C ALA A 566 21.09 -8.84 -2.57
N ASN A 567 21.67 -10.02 -2.32
CA ASN A 567 21.99 -11.03 -3.33
C ASN A 567 20.74 -11.79 -3.81
N LYS A 568 19.72 -11.05 -4.23
CA LYS A 568 18.39 -11.58 -4.51
C LYS A 568 17.77 -10.82 -5.67
N GLU A 569 17.02 -11.54 -6.48
CA GLU A 569 16.09 -10.98 -7.45
C GLU A 569 14.67 -11.45 -7.15
N SER A 570 13.68 -10.58 -7.38
CA SER A 570 12.27 -10.92 -7.31
C SER A 570 11.62 -10.58 -8.64
N THR A 571 10.99 -11.59 -9.25
CA THR A 571 10.41 -11.52 -10.58
C THR A 571 8.95 -11.88 -10.51
N VAL A 572 8.10 -11.02 -11.10
CA VAL A 572 6.68 -11.28 -11.30
C VAL A 572 6.50 -11.89 -12.68
N ARG A 573 5.99 -13.12 -12.73
CA ARG A 573 5.63 -13.83 -13.96
C ARG A 573 4.14 -13.70 -14.22
N ILE A 574 3.78 -13.47 -15.48
CA ILE A 574 2.40 -13.31 -15.90
C ILE A 574 1.84 -14.68 -16.25
N ALA A 575 1.09 -15.27 -15.34
CA ALA A 575 0.45 -16.58 -15.48
C ALA A 575 1.34 -17.62 -16.20
N ASP A 576 0.78 -18.46 -17.07
CA ASP A 576 1.53 -19.42 -17.89
C ASP A 576 2.16 -18.79 -19.17
N SER A 577 2.36 -17.47 -19.18
CA SER A 577 2.87 -16.74 -20.35
C SER A 577 4.39 -16.52 -20.30
N PRO A 578 5.05 -16.16 -21.41
CA PRO A 578 6.48 -15.84 -21.41
C PRO A 578 6.80 -14.45 -20.83
N PHE A 579 5.79 -13.68 -20.42
CA PHE A 579 5.98 -12.32 -19.94
C PHE A 579 6.32 -12.31 -18.45
N SER A 580 7.29 -11.48 -18.10
CA SER A 580 7.65 -11.22 -16.72
C SER A 580 8.25 -9.84 -16.57
N PHE A 581 8.23 -9.31 -15.35
CA PHE A 581 8.87 -8.06 -15.01
C PHE A 581 9.49 -8.14 -13.62
N ARG A 582 10.47 -7.28 -13.39
CA ARG A 582 11.08 -7.15 -12.07
C ARG A 582 10.07 -6.62 -11.06
N ASN A 583 9.91 -7.28 -9.93
CA ASN A 583 9.03 -6.84 -8.85
C ASN A 583 9.48 -5.46 -8.32
N PRO A 584 8.64 -4.42 -8.40
CA PRO A 584 9.05 -3.07 -8.04
C PRO A 584 9.08 -2.88 -6.51
N PRO A 585 10.08 -2.15 -6.00
CA PRO A 585 10.08 -1.70 -4.61
C PRO A 585 9.09 -0.55 -4.38
N GLN A 586 8.54 -0.46 -3.18
CA GLN A 586 7.69 0.64 -2.69
C GLN A 586 7.95 0.87 -1.20
N PHE A 587 7.94 2.13 -0.74
CA PHE A 587 7.89 2.42 0.71
C PHE A 587 6.45 2.41 1.24
N MET A 588 5.52 2.92 0.44
CA MET A 588 4.11 3.01 0.81
C MET A 588 3.47 1.63 0.88
N SER A 589 3.00 1.25 2.07
CA SER A 589 2.13 0.08 2.21
C SER A 589 0.73 0.43 1.74
N ILE A 590 0.20 -0.27 0.73
CA ILE A 590 -1.22 -0.13 0.32
C ILE A 590 -2.14 -0.46 1.50
N SER A 591 -1.70 -1.39 2.36
CA SER A 591 -2.51 -1.84 3.48
C SER A 591 -2.55 -0.92 4.71
N ASP A 592 -1.57 -0.01 4.79
CA ASP A 592 -1.34 0.86 5.96
C ASP A 592 -0.50 2.06 5.54
N PRO A 593 -1.02 2.96 4.68
CA PRO A 593 -0.24 4.09 4.21
C PRO A 593 0.04 5.06 5.35
N ALA A 594 1.32 5.37 5.58
CA ALA A 594 1.76 6.31 6.60
C ALA A 594 2.43 7.54 5.98
N SER A 595 2.23 8.74 6.55
CA SER A 595 2.90 9.97 6.10
C SER A 595 4.43 9.85 6.12
N ARG A 596 4.95 9.04 7.05
CA ARG A 596 6.37 8.69 7.14
C ARG A 596 6.87 8.02 5.86
N ASP A 597 6.12 7.05 5.34
CA ASP A 597 6.51 6.27 4.16
C ASP A 597 6.50 7.17 2.90
N ALA A 598 5.59 8.14 2.83
CA ALA A 598 5.57 9.14 1.76
C ALA A 598 6.80 10.07 1.81
N ALA A 599 7.24 10.43 3.01
CA ALA A 599 8.48 11.19 3.20
C ALA A 599 9.70 10.37 2.77
N TYR A 600 9.75 9.07 3.10
CA TYR A 600 10.83 8.17 2.65
C TYR A 600 10.86 8.00 1.14
N GLU A 601 9.70 7.83 0.49
CA GLU A 601 9.60 7.76 -0.96
C GLU A 601 10.12 9.05 -1.63
N THR A 602 9.71 10.22 -1.12
CA THR A 602 10.15 11.52 -1.62
C THR A 602 11.65 11.72 -1.45
N GLU A 603 12.16 11.49 -0.25
CA GLU A 603 13.57 11.66 0.08
C GLU A 603 14.43 10.71 -0.77
N TRP A 604 14.00 9.45 -0.92
CA TRP A 604 14.72 8.48 -1.74
C TRP A 604 14.79 8.91 -3.21
N VAL A 605 13.71 9.44 -3.79
CA VAL A 605 13.72 9.95 -5.17
C VAL A 605 14.69 11.13 -5.30
N VAL A 606 14.65 12.08 -4.37
CA VAL A 606 15.55 13.24 -4.37
C VAL A 606 17.01 12.78 -4.25
N ASP A 607 17.28 11.88 -3.33
CA ASP A 607 18.59 11.33 -3.06
C ASP A 607 19.12 10.45 -4.21
N HIS A 608 18.26 9.69 -4.87
CA HIS A 608 18.58 8.94 -6.09
C HIS A 608 18.96 9.88 -7.23
N LEU A 609 18.17 10.95 -7.43
CA LEU A 609 18.45 11.97 -8.44
C LEU A 609 19.76 12.68 -8.12
N PHE A 610 19.97 13.13 -6.89
CA PHE A 610 21.17 13.85 -6.45
C PHE A 610 22.46 13.05 -6.70
N HIS A 611 22.44 11.75 -6.42
CA HIS A 611 23.58 10.87 -6.64
C HIS A 611 23.68 10.30 -8.07
N HIS A 612 22.80 10.71 -8.98
CA HIS A 612 22.84 10.28 -10.37
C HIS A 612 24.07 10.87 -11.09
N LYS A 613 24.71 10.06 -11.96
CA LYS A 613 25.95 10.42 -12.68
C LYS A 613 25.86 11.71 -13.50
N ASN A 614 24.65 12.12 -13.89
CA ASN A 614 24.43 13.34 -14.67
C ASN A 614 24.31 14.61 -13.83
N VAL A 615 24.12 14.53 -12.51
CA VAL A 615 23.91 15.74 -11.68
C VAL A 615 25.17 16.60 -11.60
N ALA A 616 26.31 16.01 -11.28
CA ALA A 616 27.58 16.73 -11.18
C ALA A 616 27.92 17.51 -12.48
N PRO A 617 27.91 16.90 -13.69
CA PRO A 617 28.16 17.66 -14.92
C PRO A 617 27.04 18.63 -15.28
N PHE A 618 25.77 18.32 -14.98
CA PHE A 618 24.65 19.23 -15.24
C PHE A 618 24.77 20.50 -14.40
N VAL A 619 24.84 20.36 -13.07
CA VAL A 619 24.98 21.50 -12.14
C VAL A 619 26.27 22.26 -12.40
N GLY A 620 27.38 21.56 -12.61
CA GLY A 620 28.67 22.17 -12.91
C GLY A 620 28.65 23.01 -14.19
N THR A 621 28.00 22.51 -15.25
CA THR A 621 27.83 23.26 -16.51
C THR A 621 26.97 24.50 -16.30
N GLN A 622 25.84 24.38 -15.59
CA GLN A 622 24.96 25.52 -15.31
C GLN A 622 25.67 26.61 -14.51
N LEU A 623 26.43 26.25 -13.47
CA LEU A 623 27.20 27.21 -12.68
C LEU A 623 28.30 27.88 -13.52
N ALA A 624 29.01 27.14 -14.38
CA ALA A 624 30.00 27.70 -15.27
C ALA A 624 29.38 28.68 -16.29
N GLN A 625 28.22 28.33 -16.85
CA GLN A 625 27.44 29.20 -17.75
C GLN A 625 27.05 30.51 -17.09
N ARG A 626 26.63 30.47 -15.83
CA ARG A 626 26.19 31.65 -15.07
C ARG A 626 27.33 32.55 -14.61
N LEU A 627 28.48 31.96 -14.27
CA LEU A 627 29.53 32.67 -13.55
C LEU A 627 30.74 33.03 -14.42
N VAL A 628 30.99 32.31 -15.51
CA VAL A 628 32.25 32.42 -16.25
C VAL A 628 32.04 32.51 -17.76
N THR A 629 31.46 31.48 -18.38
CA THR A 629 31.38 31.36 -19.86
C THR A 629 30.17 30.53 -20.27
N SER A 630 29.42 30.98 -21.28
CA SER A 630 28.27 30.25 -21.84
C SER A 630 28.67 28.91 -22.48
N ASN A 631 29.94 28.74 -22.82
CA ASN A 631 30.47 27.57 -23.54
C ASN A 631 31.68 26.95 -22.81
N PRO A 632 31.48 26.34 -21.63
CA PRO A 632 32.58 25.69 -20.90
C PRO A 632 33.09 24.46 -21.66
N SER A 633 34.41 24.26 -21.72
CA SER A 633 34.98 23.11 -22.40
C SER A 633 34.67 21.79 -21.67
N PRO A 634 34.65 20.63 -22.35
CA PRO A 634 34.47 19.33 -21.70
C PRO A 634 35.46 19.06 -20.57
N ARG A 635 36.69 19.58 -20.69
CA ARG A 635 37.72 19.46 -19.64
C ARG A 635 37.36 20.30 -18.42
N TYR A 636 36.83 21.50 -18.62
CA TYR A 636 36.42 22.36 -17.52
C TYR A 636 35.22 21.78 -16.77
N VAL A 637 34.20 21.31 -17.50
CA VAL A 637 33.06 20.59 -16.91
C VAL A 637 33.54 19.35 -16.15
N SER A 638 34.52 18.60 -16.66
CA SER A 638 35.11 17.48 -15.95
C SER A 638 35.80 17.88 -14.64
N ALA A 639 36.51 19.01 -14.60
CA ALA A 639 37.17 19.50 -13.39
C ALA A 639 36.15 19.94 -12.32
N ILE A 640 35.11 20.66 -12.73
CA ILE A 640 34.01 21.07 -11.84
C ILE A 640 33.26 19.85 -11.31
N SER A 641 32.94 18.89 -12.20
CA SER A 641 32.25 17.66 -11.81
C SER A 641 33.07 16.87 -10.79
N ALA A 642 34.39 16.78 -10.97
CA ALA A 642 35.26 16.11 -10.02
C ALA A 642 35.24 16.79 -8.65
N ALA A 643 35.25 18.12 -8.60
CA ALA A 643 35.13 18.87 -7.35
C ALA A 643 33.76 18.71 -6.67
N PHE A 644 32.68 18.66 -7.45
CA PHE A 644 31.34 18.36 -6.93
C PHE A 644 31.29 16.96 -6.30
N VAL A 645 31.85 15.96 -6.98
CA VAL A 645 31.86 14.57 -6.50
C VAL A 645 32.76 14.38 -5.28
N SER A 646 33.97 14.97 -5.30
CA SER A 646 34.95 14.83 -4.21
C SER A 646 34.68 15.72 -3.01
N GLY A 647 33.87 16.77 -3.19
CA GLY A 647 33.66 17.80 -2.20
C GLY A 647 34.89 18.66 -1.90
N THR A 648 35.90 18.65 -2.78
CA THR A 648 37.12 19.44 -2.59
C THR A 648 37.74 19.93 -3.89
N TYR A 649 38.22 21.18 -3.89
CA TYR A 649 39.02 21.76 -4.96
C TYR A 649 40.13 22.64 -4.36
N GLU A 650 41.40 22.31 -4.62
CA GLU A 650 42.56 23.06 -4.11
C GLU A 650 42.52 23.36 -2.60
N GLY A 651 41.98 22.43 -1.79
CA GLY A 651 41.86 22.57 -0.33
C GLY A 651 40.63 23.35 0.15
N ILE A 652 39.74 23.77 -0.75
CA ILE A 652 38.44 24.37 -0.43
C ILE A 652 37.36 23.29 -0.48
N GLY A 653 36.44 23.31 0.50
CA GLY A 653 35.33 22.35 0.63
C GLY A 653 35.45 21.48 1.87
N ASN A 654 34.40 20.70 2.17
CA ASN A 654 34.34 19.83 3.34
C ASN A 654 34.56 18.33 3.02
N GLY A 655 34.80 17.97 1.76
CA GLY A 655 35.01 16.59 1.32
C GLY A 655 33.73 15.76 1.13
N SER A 656 32.56 16.39 1.19
CA SER A 656 31.27 15.72 0.96
C SER A 656 30.79 15.88 -0.49
N TYR A 657 30.13 14.85 -1.01
CA TYR A 657 29.51 14.89 -2.32
C TYR A 657 28.52 16.07 -2.42
N GLY A 658 28.60 16.83 -3.51
CA GLY A 658 27.79 18.01 -3.78
C GLY A 658 28.17 19.27 -3.00
N ASP A 659 29.37 19.34 -2.42
CA ASP A 659 29.85 20.56 -1.75
C ASP A 659 29.91 21.75 -2.73
N LEU A 660 29.05 22.75 -2.49
CA LEU A 660 28.96 23.93 -3.34
C LEU A 660 30.19 24.85 -3.21
N ALA A 661 30.89 24.86 -2.08
CA ALA A 661 32.10 25.67 -1.94
C ALA A 661 33.23 25.14 -2.82
N ALA A 662 33.45 23.82 -2.82
CA ALA A 662 34.39 23.15 -3.72
C ALA A 662 33.99 23.32 -5.18
N THR A 663 32.69 23.15 -5.49
CA THR A 663 32.17 23.28 -6.86
C THR A 663 32.35 24.69 -7.40
N VAL A 664 31.96 25.72 -6.63
CA VAL A 664 32.12 27.13 -7.03
C VAL A 664 33.60 27.52 -7.09
N ALA A 665 34.44 27.00 -6.18
CA ALA A 665 35.88 27.20 -6.26
C ALA A 665 36.44 26.63 -7.58
N ALA A 666 36.05 25.40 -7.96
CA ALA A 666 36.45 24.83 -9.25
C ALA A 666 35.97 25.68 -10.42
N VAL A 667 34.74 26.19 -10.38
CA VAL A 667 34.24 27.12 -11.40
C VAL A 667 35.13 28.36 -11.47
N LEU A 668 35.37 29.08 -10.39
CA LEU A 668 36.03 30.39 -10.45
C LEU A 668 37.56 30.32 -10.53
N LEU A 669 38.17 29.23 -10.06
CA LEU A 669 39.63 29.11 -9.90
C LEU A 669 40.29 28.22 -10.96
N ASP A 670 39.53 27.42 -11.70
CA ASP A 670 40.08 26.61 -12.78
C ASP A 670 40.81 27.48 -13.81
N ARG A 671 41.88 26.90 -14.38
CA ARG A 671 42.74 27.56 -15.36
C ARG A 671 41.98 28.17 -16.54
N GLU A 672 40.87 27.58 -16.98
CA GLU A 672 40.06 28.10 -18.08
C GLU A 672 39.30 29.35 -17.69
N ALA A 673 38.75 29.43 -16.47
CA ALA A 673 38.13 30.64 -15.97
C ALA A 673 39.11 31.82 -15.80
N ARG A 674 40.40 31.53 -15.62
CA ARG A 674 41.44 32.52 -15.30
C ARG A 674 42.42 32.80 -16.44
N SER A 675 42.29 32.12 -17.57
CA SER A 675 43.30 32.20 -18.63
C SER A 675 43.17 33.48 -19.44
N ALA A 676 44.20 34.32 -19.39
CA ALA A 676 44.27 35.53 -20.22
C ALA A 676 44.33 35.23 -21.73
N ILE A 677 44.65 33.99 -22.15
CA ILE A 677 44.62 33.63 -23.58
C ILE A 677 43.19 33.52 -24.11
N LEU A 678 42.24 33.15 -23.24
CA LEU A 678 40.83 32.97 -23.61
C LEU A 678 40.11 34.31 -23.72
N ASP A 679 40.68 35.39 -23.20
CA ASP A 679 40.20 36.77 -23.45
C ASP A 679 40.29 37.19 -24.93
N TYR A 680 41.01 36.42 -25.76
CA TYR A 680 41.12 36.62 -27.20
C TYR A 680 40.30 35.60 -28.01
N ASP A 681 39.57 34.72 -27.34
CA ASP A 681 38.74 33.70 -27.98
C ASP A 681 37.28 34.18 -28.05
N ASP A 682 36.79 34.42 -29.27
CA ASP A 682 35.42 34.89 -29.53
C ASP A 682 34.34 33.88 -29.06
N SER A 683 34.71 32.64 -28.75
CA SER A 683 33.81 31.62 -28.20
C SER A 683 33.76 31.59 -26.67
N PHE A 684 34.64 32.33 -25.99
CA PHE A 684 34.74 32.36 -24.53
C PHE A 684 34.05 33.59 -23.94
N GLY A 685 33.37 33.39 -22.81
CA GLY A 685 32.57 34.42 -22.14
C GLY A 685 31.09 34.24 -22.45
N GLY A 686 30.32 35.33 -22.43
CA GLY A 686 28.86 35.24 -22.55
C GLY A 686 28.16 36.58 -22.65
N VAL A 687 26.84 36.54 -22.84
CA VAL A 687 25.99 37.73 -22.79
C VAL A 687 25.53 37.95 -21.36
N ARG A 688 25.56 39.20 -20.90
CA ARG A 688 25.07 39.55 -19.56
C ARG A 688 23.55 39.59 -19.57
N GLU A 689 22.94 38.98 -18.55
CA GLU A 689 21.50 39.09 -18.31
C GLU A 689 21.06 40.56 -18.23
N PRO A 690 19.97 40.98 -18.90
CA PRO A 690 19.54 42.38 -18.93
C PRO A 690 19.36 43.00 -17.54
N LEU A 691 18.77 42.24 -16.60
CA LEU A 691 18.61 42.69 -15.22
C LEU A 691 19.97 42.87 -14.52
N LEU A 692 20.93 41.97 -14.74
CA LEU A 692 22.28 42.11 -14.18
C LEU A 692 23.05 43.28 -14.81
N ALA A 693 22.82 43.58 -16.09
CA ALA A 693 23.40 44.76 -16.74
C ALA A 693 22.87 46.06 -16.13
N LEU A 694 21.55 46.15 -15.90
CA LEU A 694 20.93 47.28 -15.22
C LEU A 694 21.45 47.45 -13.78
N LEU A 695 21.49 46.37 -13.01
CA LEU A 695 21.99 46.40 -11.64
C LEU A 695 23.49 46.74 -11.58
N ASN A 696 24.29 46.28 -12.56
CA ASN A 696 25.69 46.67 -12.68
C ASN A 696 25.83 48.19 -12.92
N LEU A 697 25.03 48.77 -13.82
CA LEU A 697 25.01 50.21 -14.07
C LEU A 697 24.66 50.99 -12.80
N MET A 698 23.53 50.66 -12.17
CA MET A 698 23.05 51.34 -10.97
C MET A 698 24.08 51.28 -9.84
N ARG A 699 24.68 50.10 -9.60
CA ARG A 699 25.67 49.92 -8.53
C ARG A 699 26.98 50.62 -8.83
N SER A 700 27.49 50.48 -10.05
CA SER A 700 28.78 51.06 -10.44
C SER A 700 28.73 52.57 -10.46
N MET A 701 27.59 53.15 -10.83
CA MET A 701 27.37 54.60 -10.90
C MET A 701 26.75 55.18 -9.61
N GLU A 702 26.89 54.45 -8.50
CA GLU A 702 26.50 54.90 -7.16
C GLU A 702 25.05 55.40 -7.07
N TYR A 703 24.10 54.65 -7.64
CA TYR A 703 22.68 55.01 -7.59
C TYR A 703 22.23 55.34 -6.16
N THR A 704 21.64 56.52 -5.99
CA THR A 704 21.12 57.00 -4.71
C THR A 704 19.62 57.24 -4.80
N PRO A 705 18.80 56.56 -3.98
CA PRO A 705 17.37 56.82 -3.95
C PRO A 705 17.07 58.19 -3.32
N ARG A 706 16.08 58.87 -3.88
CA ARG A 706 15.58 60.12 -3.33
C ARG A 706 14.77 59.85 -2.07
N ALA A 707 14.94 60.69 -1.06
CA ALA A 707 14.15 60.67 0.17
C ALA A 707 14.10 59.30 0.89
N GLY A 708 15.12 58.46 0.68
CA GLY A 708 15.19 57.12 1.27
C GLY A 708 14.16 56.13 0.70
N TYR A 709 13.64 56.37 -0.51
CA TYR A 709 12.75 55.42 -1.19
C TYR A 709 13.43 54.08 -1.40
N GLU A 710 12.64 53.01 -1.31
CA GLU A 710 13.06 51.70 -1.79
C GLU A 710 13.18 51.73 -3.32
N VAL A 711 14.09 50.91 -3.84
CA VAL A 711 14.30 50.81 -5.29
C VAL A 711 13.17 49.98 -5.89
N GLU A 712 12.31 50.63 -6.65
CA GLU A 712 11.19 50.01 -7.35
C GLU A 712 11.48 49.99 -8.86
N LEU A 713 11.70 48.78 -9.40
CA LEU A 713 11.93 48.54 -10.83
C LEU A 713 10.67 47.88 -11.43
N ASP A 714 9.70 48.72 -11.78
CA ASP A 714 8.39 48.29 -12.27
C ASP A 714 8.45 47.86 -13.74
N GLY A 715 7.61 46.88 -14.13
CA GLY A 715 7.44 46.45 -15.52
C GLY A 715 8.66 45.85 -16.22
N LEU A 716 9.71 45.44 -15.50
CA LEU A 716 10.92 44.87 -16.10
C LEU A 716 10.69 43.55 -16.84
N ASP A 717 9.66 42.78 -16.49
CA ASP A 717 9.22 41.59 -17.21
C ASP A 717 8.81 41.97 -18.65
N SER A 718 8.10 43.07 -18.82
CA SER A 718 7.68 43.59 -20.13
C SER A 718 8.80 44.34 -20.87
N ALA A 719 9.73 44.95 -20.12
CA ALA A 719 10.82 45.73 -20.70
C ALA A 719 12.00 44.85 -21.13
N LEU A 720 12.34 43.85 -20.32
CA LEU A 720 13.57 43.06 -20.45
C LEU A 720 13.30 41.58 -20.70
N GLY A 721 12.06 41.11 -20.53
CA GLY A 721 11.77 39.68 -20.43
C GLY A 721 12.24 39.05 -19.11
N GLN A 722 12.67 39.87 -18.14
CA GLN A 722 13.24 39.42 -16.88
C GLN A 722 12.96 40.42 -15.75
N ALA A 723 12.40 39.95 -14.64
CA ALA A 723 12.16 40.72 -13.44
C ALA A 723 12.40 39.89 -12.18
N ALA A 724 12.76 40.55 -11.07
CA ALA A 724 12.97 39.87 -9.80
C ALA A 724 11.70 39.09 -9.38
N TYR A 725 11.87 37.83 -8.98
CA TYR A 725 10.79 36.93 -8.53
C TYR A 725 9.71 36.59 -9.57
N LEU A 726 9.91 36.88 -10.85
CA LEU A 726 8.92 36.64 -11.92
C LEU A 726 9.43 35.66 -12.98
N SER A 727 10.15 34.61 -12.59
CA SER A 727 10.53 33.54 -13.53
C SER A 727 9.28 32.88 -14.10
N PRO A 728 9.14 32.77 -15.44
CA PRO A 728 7.95 32.19 -16.05
C PRO A 728 7.86 30.66 -15.87
N THR A 729 8.98 30.01 -15.53
CA THR A 729 9.06 28.56 -15.32
C THR A 729 10.00 28.22 -14.17
N VAL A 730 9.94 26.97 -13.68
CA VAL A 730 10.90 26.40 -12.72
C VAL A 730 12.32 26.29 -13.29
N PHE A 731 12.47 26.44 -14.61
CA PHE A 731 13.73 26.30 -15.36
C PHE A 731 14.42 27.62 -15.69
N ASN A 732 13.98 28.74 -15.09
CA ASN A 732 14.48 30.11 -15.28
C ASN A 732 13.83 30.90 -16.46
N PHE A 733 14.29 32.13 -16.70
CA PHE A 733 13.81 33.04 -17.75
C PHE A 733 14.14 32.62 -19.20
N PHE A 734 15.10 31.72 -19.37
CA PHE A 734 15.59 31.27 -20.67
C PHE A 734 16.23 29.89 -20.57
N MET A 735 16.32 29.20 -21.71
CA MET A 735 16.83 27.84 -21.81
C MET A 735 18.35 27.83 -21.77
N PRO A 736 18.96 26.94 -20.96
CA PRO A 736 20.42 26.89 -20.79
C PRO A 736 21.18 26.38 -22.03
N ASP A 737 20.48 25.77 -22.97
CA ASP A 737 21.02 25.27 -24.24
C ASP A 737 20.65 26.16 -25.43
N PHE A 738 20.06 27.34 -25.22
CA PHE A 738 19.67 28.23 -26.31
C PHE A 738 20.87 28.69 -27.16
N ILE A 739 20.72 28.57 -28.47
CA ILE A 739 21.69 28.99 -29.48
C ILE A 739 21.01 30.05 -30.38
N PRO A 740 21.49 31.30 -30.39
CA PRO A 740 20.98 32.33 -31.28
C PRO A 740 21.21 32.00 -32.76
N SER A 741 20.26 32.39 -33.61
CA SER A 741 20.40 32.27 -35.06
C SER A 741 21.62 33.05 -35.61
N GLY A 742 22.22 32.56 -36.69
CA GLY A 742 23.33 33.23 -37.37
C GLY A 742 24.69 32.62 -37.02
N ALA A 743 25.68 33.47 -36.74
CA ALA A 743 27.07 33.03 -36.51
C ALA A 743 27.19 32.06 -35.32
N ALA A 744 26.45 32.30 -34.23
CA ALA A 744 26.44 31.40 -33.06
C ALA A 744 25.91 30.00 -33.42
N THR A 745 24.80 29.91 -34.18
CA THR A 745 24.31 28.62 -34.69
C THR A 745 25.31 27.93 -35.62
N ALA A 746 25.97 28.68 -36.51
CA ALA A 746 26.98 28.11 -37.41
C ALA A 746 28.19 27.54 -36.65
N ALA A 747 28.56 28.18 -35.52
CA ALA A 747 29.64 27.75 -34.64
C ALA A 747 29.21 26.80 -33.51
N ARG A 748 27.90 26.54 -33.35
CA ARG A 748 27.29 25.78 -32.25
C ARG A 748 27.63 26.32 -30.86
N LEU A 749 27.60 27.65 -30.73
CA LEU A 749 27.86 28.35 -29.48
C LEU A 749 26.54 28.69 -28.78
N HIS A 750 26.41 28.23 -27.54
CA HIS A 750 25.31 28.59 -26.66
C HIS A 750 25.46 30.04 -26.19
N ALA A 751 24.33 30.74 -26.11
CA ALA A 751 24.23 32.05 -25.47
C ALA A 751 22.84 32.17 -24.83
N PRO A 752 22.62 31.50 -23.69
CA PRO A 752 21.31 31.38 -23.05
C PRO A 752 20.58 32.71 -22.86
N GLU A 753 21.29 33.71 -22.34
CA GLU A 753 20.78 35.05 -22.01
C GLU A 753 20.28 35.80 -23.25
N ALA A 754 20.85 35.50 -24.43
CA ALA A 754 20.46 36.13 -25.68
C ALA A 754 19.04 35.73 -26.13
N GLN A 755 18.42 34.70 -25.53
CA GLN A 755 17.02 34.37 -25.78
C GLN A 755 16.08 35.53 -25.41
N LEU A 756 16.45 36.33 -24.40
CA LEU A 756 15.69 37.51 -24.00
C LEU A 756 15.88 38.70 -24.95
N GLY A 757 16.91 38.68 -25.80
CA GLY A 757 17.30 39.74 -26.73
C GLY A 757 16.39 39.88 -27.96
N THR A 758 15.08 39.87 -27.77
CA THR A 758 14.11 40.13 -28.84
C THR A 758 14.10 41.62 -29.20
N ALA A 759 13.72 41.95 -30.43
CA ALA A 759 13.62 43.35 -30.87
C ALA A 759 12.83 44.27 -29.89
N PRO A 760 11.63 43.90 -29.39
CA PRO A 760 10.92 44.76 -28.44
C PRO A 760 11.66 44.93 -27.10
N HIS A 761 12.28 43.86 -26.57
CA HIS A 761 13.03 43.97 -25.31
C HIS A 761 14.30 44.81 -25.47
N LEU A 762 15.01 44.68 -26.59
CA LEU A 762 16.21 45.49 -26.84
C LEU A 762 15.88 46.97 -26.94
N VAL A 763 14.82 47.35 -27.66
CA VAL A 763 14.40 48.76 -27.75
C VAL A 763 13.99 49.32 -26.39
N ARG A 764 13.19 48.57 -25.62
CA ARG A 764 12.78 48.98 -24.28
C ARG A 764 13.94 49.07 -23.29
N TYR A 765 14.89 48.15 -23.37
CA TYR A 765 16.11 48.20 -22.58
C TYR A 765 16.91 49.47 -22.88
N LEU A 766 17.13 49.79 -24.16
CA LEU A 766 17.87 50.97 -24.57
C LEU A 766 17.18 52.27 -24.10
N ASN A 767 15.87 52.38 -24.32
CA ASN A 767 15.10 53.55 -23.87
C ASN A 767 15.15 53.69 -22.34
N GLY A 768 14.96 52.59 -21.60
CA GLY A 768 14.96 52.62 -20.15
C GLY A 768 16.33 52.95 -19.55
N VAL A 769 17.41 52.47 -20.16
CA VAL A 769 18.79 52.82 -19.75
C VAL A 769 19.08 54.29 -20.06
N ALA A 770 18.70 54.78 -21.24
CA ALA A 770 18.84 56.21 -21.58
C ALA A 770 18.07 57.08 -20.57
N SER A 771 16.80 56.77 -20.31
CA SER A 771 16.01 57.48 -19.30
C SER A 771 16.64 57.41 -17.91
N LEU A 772 17.24 56.29 -17.50
CA LEU A 772 17.90 56.19 -16.20
C LEU A 772 19.14 57.09 -16.12
N VAL A 773 19.90 57.19 -17.20
CA VAL A 773 21.12 58.01 -17.29
C VAL A 773 20.78 59.51 -17.36
N GLU A 774 19.79 59.89 -18.17
CA GLU A 774 19.39 61.28 -18.38
C GLU A 774 18.51 61.84 -17.25
N ASN A 775 17.51 61.07 -16.84
CA ASN A 775 16.42 61.52 -15.97
C ASN A 775 16.43 60.84 -14.59
N GLY A 776 17.28 59.86 -14.33
CA GLY A 776 17.20 59.04 -13.11
C GLY A 776 16.08 58.01 -13.16
N LEU A 777 15.77 57.38 -12.02
CA LEU A 777 14.77 56.31 -11.96
C LEU A 777 13.34 56.89 -12.03
N THR A 778 12.74 56.86 -13.22
CA THR A 778 11.41 57.40 -13.53
C THR A 778 10.69 56.53 -14.56
N SER A 779 9.37 56.66 -14.67
CA SER A 779 8.55 56.03 -15.74
C SER A 779 8.41 56.90 -16.99
N CYS A 780 8.91 58.14 -16.96
CA CYS A 780 8.96 59.00 -18.15
C CYS A 780 9.94 58.44 -19.18
N ASP A 781 9.75 58.76 -20.46
CA ASP A 781 10.64 58.36 -21.58
C ASP A 781 10.93 56.84 -21.62
N ASP A 782 9.91 56.02 -21.33
CA ASP A 782 9.99 54.56 -21.22
C ASP A 782 11.00 54.06 -20.14
N GLY A 783 11.26 54.87 -19.12
CA GLY A 783 12.15 54.54 -18.00
C GLY A 783 11.66 53.40 -17.10
N PHE A 784 12.59 52.83 -16.32
CA PHE A 784 12.35 51.66 -15.45
C PHE A 784 11.67 51.97 -14.10
N GLY A 785 11.29 53.22 -13.84
CA GLY A 785 10.68 53.63 -12.58
C GLY A 785 9.18 53.34 -12.52
N SER A 786 8.63 53.31 -11.31
CA SER A 786 7.20 53.04 -11.09
C SER A 786 6.27 54.07 -11.76
N SER A 787 5.20 53.56 -12.36
CA SER A 787 4.08 54.35 -12.89
C SER A 787 2.98 54.64 -11.86
N ALA A 788 3.08 54.04 -10.66
CA ALA A 788 2.07 54.17 -9.60
C ALA A 788 1.96 55.58 -9.00
N LYS A 789 2.99 56.42 -9.17
CA LYS A 789 3.01 57.82 -8.71
C LYS A 789 2.80 58.75 -9.92
N PRO A 790 1.94 59.78 -9.84
CA PRO A 790 1.83 60.76 -10.91
C PRO A 790 3.17 61.50 -11.09
N ARG A 791 3.82 61.32 -12.24
CA ARG A 791 5.08 61.97 -12.61
C ARG A 791 4.82 63.23 -13.44
N ASN A 792 5.68 64.23 -13.27
CA ASN A 792 5.73 65.35 -14.19
C ASN A 792 6.84 65.10 -15.21
N CYS A 793 6.51 64.54 -16.37
CA CYS A 793 7.51 64.30 -17.42
C CYS A 793 8.02 65.60 -18.09
N GLY A 794 7.47 66.78 -17.75
CA GLY A 794 8.09 68.06 -18.09
C GLY A 794 9.31 68.41 -17.21
N ASP A 795 9.48 67.72 -16.09
CA ASP A 795 10.64 67.80 -15.17
C ASP A 795 10.94 66.38 -14.63
N ALA A 796 11.30 65.48 -15.54
CA ALA A 796 11.47 64.06 -15.23
C ALA A 796 12.58 63.84 -14.19
N ALA A 797 13.75 64.46 -14.38
CA ALA A 797 14.85 64.43 -13.41
C ALA A 797 14.47 65.01 -12.03
N GLY A 798 13.77 66.15 -12.01
CA GLY A 798 13.31 66.77 -10.77
C GLY A 798 12.22 65.99 -10.04
N THR A 799 11.61 64.97 -10.67
CA THR A 799 10.57 64.11 -10.08
C THR A 799 10.92 62.63 -10.04
N ALA A 800 12.14 62.23 -10.41
CA ALA A 800 12.62 60.85 -10.33
C ALA A 800 12.75 60.35 -8.89
N ASP A 801 12.66 59.03 -8.71
CA ASP A 801 12.79 58.34 -7.42
C ASP A 801 14.23 58.15 -6.96
N GLY A 802 15.21 58.49 -7.80
CA GLY A 802 16.64 58.49 -7.50
C GLY A 802 17.45 58.74 -8.75
N ALA A 803 18.76 58.90 -8.58
CA ALA A 803 19.67 59.21 -9.69
C ALA A 803 21.02 58.52 -9.51
N LEU A 804 21.77 58.41 -10.60
CA LEU A 804 23.18 58.01 -10.58
C LEU A 804 24.00 59.20 -10.09
N THR A 805 24.85 59.00 -9.07
CA THR A 805 25.59 60.11 -8.43
C THR A 805 27.10 60.00 -8.53
N TRP A 806 27.62 58.94 -9.17
CA TRP A 806 29.04 58.79 -9.39
C TRP A 806 29.61 59.96 -10.22
N THR A 807 30.77 60.45 -9.83
CA THR A 807 31.49 61.51 -10.54
C THR A 807 32.91 61.04 -10.88
N PRO A 808 33.41 61.32 -12.10
CA PRO A 808 34.78 60.96 -12.48
C PRO A 808 35.82 61.72 -11.65
N ASN A 809 37.00 61.11 -11.47
CA ASN A 809 38.13 61.80 -10.84
C ASN A 809 38.87 62.69 -11.86
N ALA A 810 38.87 62.30 -13.13
CA ALA A 810 39.45 63.06 -14.22
C ALA A 810 38.48 64.11 -14.82
N THR A 811 39.04 65.05 -15.58
CA THR A 811 38.29 66.13 -16.24
C THR A 811 38.41 66.15 -17.76
N ASP A 812 39.23 65.28 -18.36
CA ASP A 812 39.35 65.08 -19.80
C ASP A 812 38.65 63.79 -20.25
N GLY A 813 38.03 63.81 -21.43
CA GLY A 813 37.23 62.69 -21.92
C GLY A 813 38.00 61.37 -22.06
N ALA A 814 39.28 61.41 -22.39
CA ALA A 814 40.10 60.19 -22.52
C ALA A 814 40.24 59.45 -21.19
N SER A 815 40.60 60.16 -20.13
CA SER A 815 40.75 59.60 -18.79
C SER A 815 39.40 59.19 -18.17
N VAL A 816 38.33 59.96 -18.44
CA VAL A 816 36.97 59.58 -18.01
C VAL A 816 36.51 58.29 -18.70
N ALA A 817 36.77 58.14 -19.99
CA ALA A 817 36.47 56.91 -20.72
C ALA A 817 37.24 55.70 -20.16
N ASP A 818 38.47 55.88 -19.66
CA ASP A 818 39.23 54.84 -18.97
C ASP A 818 38.61 54.44 -17.62
N GLU A 819 38.18 55.42 -16.82
CA GLU A 819 37.48 55.16 -15.55
C GLU A 819 36.17 54.39 -15.78
N LEU A 820 35.36 54.83 -16.75
CA LEU A 820 34.10 54.18 -17.09
C LEU A 820 34.30 52.79 -17.70
N ALA A 821 35.31 52.61 -18.57
CA ALA A 821 35.66 51.31 -19.11
C ALA A 821 36.00 50.32 -17.98
N LEU A 822 36.75 50.75 -16.97
CA LEU A 822 37.08 49.92 -15.81
C LEU A 822 35.83 49.54 -15.02
N LEU A 823 34.94 50.49 -14.73
CA LEU A 823 33.76 50.26 -13.88
C LEU A 823 32.70 49.41 -14.57
N LEU A 824 32.38 49.69 -15.83
CA LEU A 824 31.21 49.10 -16.50
C LEU A 824 31.56 47.90 -17.39
N THR A 825 32.81 47.82 -17.87
CA THR A 825 33.27 46.76 -18.80
C THR A 825 34.51 46.00 -18.30
N ALA A 826 34.94 46.21 -17.04
CA ALA A 826 36.17 45.62 -16.49
C ALA A 826 37.43 45.93 -17.33
N GLY A 827 37.48 47.09 -17.97
CA GLY A 827 38.59 47.56 -18.80
C GLY A 827 38.61 46.98 -20.23
N ARG A 828 37.52 46.37 -20.67
CA ARG A 828 37.40 45.66 -21.96
C ARG A 828 36.75 46.49 -23.07
N LEU A 829 36.43 47.76 -22.83
CA LEU A 829 35.96 48.65 -23.87
C LEU A 829 37.04 48.80 -24.97
N SER A 830 36.67 48.53 -26.23
CA SER A 830 37.57 48.64 -27.38
C SER A 830 38.13 50.06 -27.53
N SER A 831 39.29 50.20 -28.17
CA SER A 831 39.91 51.50 -28.41
C SER A 831 39.02 52.44 -29.23
N GLU A 832 38.25 51.89 -30.18
CA GLU A 832 37.27 52.63 -30.97
C GLU A 832 36.13 53.17 -30.10
N ASN A 833 35.43 52.29 -29.35
CA ASN A 833 34.31 52.71 -28.50
C ASN A 833 34.78 53.63 -27.37
N ARG A 834 35.99 53.43 -26.84
CA ARG A 834 36.60 54.36 -25.88
C ARG A 834 36.80 55.75 -26.46
N GLY A 835 37.23 55.85 -27.72
CA GLY A 835 37.34 57.12 -28.44
C GLY A 835 36.00 57.81 -28.63
N LEU A 836 34.92 57.05 -28.90
CA LEU A 836 33.57 57.59 -29.00
C LEU A 836 33.05 58.11 -27.66
N VAL A 837 33.27 57.37 -26.57
CA VAL A 837 32.90 57.80 -25.21
C VAL A 837 33.65 59.07 -24.80
N ALA A 838 34.96 59.13 -25.07
CA ALA A 838 35.76 60.33 -24.81
C ALA A 838 35.28 61.53 -25.62
N ALA A 839 34.97 61.34 -26.91
CA ALA A 839 34.46 62.39 -27.77
C ALA A 839 33.07 62.89 -27.35
N ALA A 840 32.20 62.01 -26.84
CA ALA A 840 30.89 62.39 -26.30
C ALA A 840 31.05 63.26 -25.05
N TYR A 841 31.95 62.89 -24.14
CA TYR A 841 32.27 63.67 -22.95
C TYR A 841 32.80 65.08 -23.28
N ASP A 842 33.76 65.17 -24.22
CA ASP A 842 34.41 66.43 -24.59
C ASP A 842 33.55 67.31 -25.54
N SER A 843 32.38 66.82 -25.96
CA SER A 843 31.53 67.55 -26.90
C SER A 843 30.96 68.83 -26.28
N PRO A 844 30.73 69.91 -27.07
CA PRO A 844 30.20 71.16 -26.53
C PRO A 844 28.81 70.98 -25.89
N GLY A 845 28.73 71.14 -24.56
CA GLY A 845 27.49 70.92 -23.80
C GLY A 845 27.25 69.47 -23.39
N GLY A 846 28.15 68.56 -23.75
CA GLY A 846 28.14 67.19 -23.26
C GLY A 846 28.73 67.05 -21.86
N GLY A 847 28.98 65.81 -21.47
CA GLY A 847 29.65 65.48 -20.22
C GLY A 847 29.43 64.03 -19.83
N ILE A 848 29.27 63.77 -18.54
CA ILE A 848 29.16 62.41 -18.02
C ILE A 848 27.91 61.66 -18.52
N VAL A 849 26.79 62.36 -18.72
CA VAL A 849 25.54 61.77 -19.21
C VAL A 849 25.72 61.21 -20.62
N ASP A 850 26.26 62.00 -21.55
CA ASP A 850 26.50 61.57 -22.94
C ASP A 850 27.53 60.43 -23.01
N ALA A 851 28.58 60.50 -22.18
CA ALA A 851 29.60 59.46 -22.11
C ALA A 851 29.01 58.12 -21.63
N LEU A 852 28.12 58.16 -20.63
CA LEU A 852 27.43 56.98 -20.10
C LEU A 852 26.43 56.40 -21.10
N GLU A 853 25.65 57.24 -21.77
CA GLU A 853 24.70 56.79 -22.78
C GLU A 853 25.43 56.06 -23.93
N VAL A 854 26.49 56.66 -24.49
CA VAL A 854 27.29 56.03 -25.55
C VAL A 854 27.93 54.72 -25.08
N LEU A 855 28.44 54.66 -23.85
CA LEU A 855 29.06 53.44 -23.32
C LEU A 855 28.04 52.33 -23.10
N THR A 856 26.89 52.63 -22.50
CA THR A 856 25.87 51.62 -22.19
C THR A 856 25.25 51.00 -23.44
N PHE A 857 25.34 51.67 -24.60
CA PHE A 857 24.95 51.13 -25.90
C PHE A 857 26.07 50.34 -26.59
N ALA A 858 27.30 50.39 -26.07
CA ALA A 858 28.39 49.58 -26.60
C ALA A 858 28.13 48.09 -26.33
N PRO A 859 28.39 47.20 -27.30
CA PRO A 859 28.26 45.75 -27.10
C PRO A 859 29.09 45.21 -25.93
N GLU A 860 30.22 45.85 -25.62
CA GLU A 860 31.09 45.48 -24.49
C GLU A 860 30.40 45.66 -23.13
N PHE A 861 29.36 46.50 -23.04
CA PHE A 861 28.59 46.65 -21.81
C PHE A 861 27.68 45.45 -21.52
N THR A 862 27.18 44.79 -22.57
CA THR A 862 26.29 43.63 -22.48
C THR A 862 26.99 42.30 -22.71
N SER A 863 28.30 42.30 -22.95
CA SER A 863 29.10 41.08 -23.12
C SER A 863 30.15 40.90 -22.02
N VAL A 864 30.48 39.66 -21.73
CA VAL A 864 31.58 39.24 -20.86
C VAL A 864 32.62 38.57 -21.76
N GLY A 865 33.87 39.01 -21.72
CA GLY A 865 34.98 38.33 -22.39
C GLY A 865 35.34 38.78 -23.82
N ARG A 866 34.56 39.66 -24.47
CA ARG A 866 34.74 40.00 -25.90
C ARG A 866 36.09 40.64 -26.28
N ASN A 867 36.71 41.41 -25.38
CA ASN A 867 38.02 42.02 -25.61
C ASN A 867 38.94 41.74 -24.41
N PRO A 868 40.27 41.67 -24.62
CA PRO A 868 41.22 41.66 -23.53
C PRO A 868 41.16 42.98 -22.74
N PRO A 869 41.40 42.95 -21.41
CA PRO A 869 41.53 44.17 -20.64
C PRO A 869 42.72 45.00 -21.17
N SER A 870 42.54 46.33 -21.27
CA SER A 870 43.55 47.23 -21.84
C SER A 870 44.88 47.27 -21.06
N ALA A 871 44.86 46.88 -19.79
CA ALA A 871 46.06 46.64 -18.98
C ALA A 871 45.76 45.56 -17.91
N PRO A 872 46.76 44.76 -17.47
CA PRO A 872 46.61 43.93 -16.29
C PRO A 872 46.22 44.80 -15.09
N ARG A 873 45.28 44.34 -14.28
CA ARG A 873 44.94 45.05 -13.04
C ARG A 873 46.21 45.10 -12.16
N PRO A 874 46.63 46.28 -11.66
CA PRO A 874 47.72 46.35 -10.72
C PRO A 874 47.41 45.43 -9.54
N GLU A 875 48.39 44.63 -9.10
CA GLU A 875 48.23 43.80 -7.92
C GLU A 875 47.93 44.73 -6.74
N LYS A 876 46.68 44.69 -6.28
CA LYS A 876 46.27 45.47 -5.12
C LYS A 876 46.92 44.79 -3.92
N GLN A 877 47.97 45.41 -3.37
CA GLN A 877 48.54 44.98 -2.10
C GLN A 877 47.39 44.84 -1.11
N PRO A 878 47.23 43.68 -0.43
CA PRO A 878 46.19 43.52 0.57
C PRO A 878 46.35 44.65 1.58
N SER A 879 45.35 45.53 1.68
CA SER A 879 45.31 46.52 2.74
C SER A 879 45.27 45.75 4.05
N GLU A 880 46.16 46.06 5.00
CA GLU A 880 46.00 45.59 6.36
C GLU A 880 44.57 45.92 6.80
N GLY A 881 43.80 44.88 7.14
CA GLY A 881 42.44 45.06 7.63
C GLY A 881 42.49 46.04 8.80
N SER A 882 41.59 47.02 8.83
CA SER A 882 41.61 48.12 9.81
C SER A 882 41.37 47.67 11.27
N GLY A 883 41.40 46.37 11.55
CA GLY A 883 41.07 45.75 12.84
C GLY A 883 39.62 45.96 13.28
N SER A 884 38.83 46.69 12.48
CA SER A 884 37.46 46.99 12.81
C SER A 884 36.55 45.80 12.51
N VAL A 885 35.73 45.44 13.49
CA VAL A 885 34.70 44.43 13.33
C VAL A 885 33.66 44.99 12.36
N TYR A 886 33.59 44.45 11.15
CA TYR A 886 32.51 44.75 10.23
C TYR A 886 31.39 43.71 10.40
N LYS A 887 30.14 44.18 10.41
CA LYS A 887 28.97 43.31 10.25
C LYS A 887 28.64 43.26 8.76
N ALA A 888 28.87 42.12 8.12
CA ALA A 888 28.23 41.83 6.85
C ALA A 888 26.81 41.31 7.15
N LEU A 889 25.79 42.06 6.76
CA LEU A 889 24.44 41.50 6.64
C LEU A 889 24.35 40.79 5.29
N VAL A 890 24.40 39.46 5.33
CA VAL A 890 24.07 38.62 4.18
C VAL A 890 22.58 38.35 4.26
N TYR A 891 21.79 39.04 3.44
CA TYR A 891 20.39 38.70 3.27
C TYR A 891 20.28 37.50 2.32
N ILE A 892 19.90 36.36 2.87
CA ILE A 892 19.52 35.19 2.09
C ILE A 892 17.98 35.16 2.07
N PHE A 893 17.39 35.62 0.97
CA PHE A 893 15.95 35.53 0.76
C PHE A 893 15.61 34.12 0.25
N LEU A 894 15.37 33.20 1.18
CA LEU A 894 14.87 31.85 0.89
C LEU A 894 13.33 31.88 0.78
N ASN A 895 12.81 32.49 -0.28
CA ASN A 895 11.45 32.23 -0.74
C ASN A 895 11.49 32.19 -2.27
N GLY A 896 11.67 30.99 -2.80
CA GLY A 896 11.82 30.73 -4.23
C GLY A 896 11.90 29.23 -4.48
N GLY A 897 10.81 28.53 -4.17
CA GLY A 897 10.56 27.16 -4.59
C GLY A 897 9.11 27.09 -5.07
N ALA A 898 8.93 27.10 -6.39
CA ALA A 898 7.79 26.54 -7.09
C ALA A 898 8.35 25.89 -8.35
#